data_AF-T0LI03-F1
#
_entry.id   AF-T0LI03-F1
#
_cell.length_a   1.000
_cell.length_b   1.000
_cell.length_c   1.000
_cell.angle_alpha   90.00
_cell.angle_beta   90.00
_cell.angle_gamma   90.00
#
_symmetry.space_group_name_H-M   'P 1'
#
loop_
_entity.id
_entity.type
_entity.pdbx_description
1 polymer ?
#
loop_
_entity_poly.entity_id
_entity_poly.type
_entity_poly.pdbx_seq_one_letter_code
_entity_poly.pdbx_strand_id
1 'polypeptide(L)'
;MVIQHPRKSWIVSVSTFPPRECGIATFTRDLSATFNQLFAPGVESKVVALNIDDVTRLPYSKKVIAHFSQSTREDYAVAAQKLNALSQVKLVTIQHEFGIFGGNYGDYLLDFTQELAKPLAITFHTVLPKPQKEMLGVVKALASRADIVIAMTQTSRKILETDYEVPREKIAVILHGIHPVPFEPSKNAKELLGLSAENTILSTFGLLNRGKGIEYVIEALPEVVKKYPDIRYLIIGATHPVVVRQEGESYRLSLIQRIYALGLTPYVSFYDEYLETKNLLKFLSATDIYLATQLDPNQAISGTLSYAMGAGRPVIATAFAQAKEVVTPEVGMLVDFKNSKQITEALLKLLSDQPKQIALGQMAYFRTRNMTWPNVAIAYMRTFTAFVPELRVSEKRAPKIKLSHLIKLTDNFGIIQFAKLTEPDLSSGYTVDDNARALVFAVRYYQQKKSLVALRLANTYLNFISFVRQPNGAFENYVNAQRQLSHKQNRGENLDDANGRALYALAVAATASHLPKPMRGKARLMYENSLPVAERFTSPRAKAFYIKSLALHLKQHPNPNYLKKLICACNFLVREYKKHGLPEWQWFEPILTYSNATLSEALLIGYAFTANPEYLMVGKKTLDFLISHTFENNMYIPIGQEGWFKRGGHRHKFDQQSEDTGSTIEALNTAYEVTKDSQYQKLLHRAFDWFLGDNLLGQIIYDETTGGCYDGVGKHEVNFNEGAESTLSYLLSRLLLKTK
;
A
#
# COMPACT_ATOMS: atom_id res chain seq x y z
N MET A 1 -27.56 -13.73 -23.93
CA MET A 1 -27.28 -12.35 -23.49
C MET A 1 -26.09 -11.84 -24.29
N VAL A 2 -26.29 -10.81 -25.11
CA VAL A 2 -25.21 -10.13 -25.85
C VAL A 2 -24.23 -9.58 -24.81
N ILE A 3 -22.99 -10.09 -24.80
CA ILE A 3 -21.92 -9.54 -23.98
C ILE A 3 -21.60 -8.16 -24.56
N GLN A 4 -22.25 -7.12 -24.05
CA GLN A 4 -21.80 -5.75 -24.29
C GLN A 4 -20.39 -5.66 -23.72
N HIS A 5 -19.38 -5.57 -24.59
CA HIS A 5 -18.05 -5.17 -24.17
C HIS A 5 -18.19 -3.86 -23.39
N PRO A 6 -17.68 -3.76 -22.14
CA PRO A 6 -17.82 -2.53 -21.37
C PRO A 6 -17.23 -1.37 -22.17
N ARG A 7 -18.03 -0.33 -22.42
CA ARG A 7 -17.54 0.90 -23.05
C ARG A 7 -16.41 1.44 -22.16
N LYS A 8 -15.20 1.50 -22.70
CA LYS A 8 -14.02 1.99 -21.98
C LYS A 8 -14.26 3.43 -21.51
N SER A 9 -14.24 3.67 -20.20
CA SER A 9 -14.31 5.01 -19.61
C SER A 9 -12.91 5.61 -19.55
N TRP A 10 -12.76 6.87 -19.95
CA TRP A 10 -11.50 7.59 -19.94
C TRP A 10 -11.54 8.76 -18.95
N ILE A 11 -10.46 8.87 -18.17
CA ILE A 11 -10.08 10.10 -17.47
C ILE A 11 -8.96 10.75 -18.28
N VAL A 12 -9.14 12.00 -18.68
CA VAL A 12 -8.18 12.70 -19.53
C VAL A 12 -7.47 13.80 -18.77
N SER A 13 -6.15 13.71 -18.63
CA SER A 13 -5.34 14.77 -18.04
C SER A 13 -4.93 15.81 -19.09
N VAL A 14 -5.17 17.09 -18.82
CA VAL A 14 -4.65 18.22 -19.60
C VAL A 14 -3.44 18.78 -18.87
N SER A 15 -2.24 18.58 -19.44
CA SER A 15 -0.98 18.82 -18.74
C SER A 15 0.23 18.77 -19.67
N THR A 16 1.39 19.21 -19.20
CA THR A 16 2.67 18.77 -19.77
C THR A 16 2.85 17.25 -19.62
N PHE A 17 3.58 16.62 -20.53
CA PHE A 17 3.83 15.18 -20.50
C PHE A 17 5.22 14.85 -21.09
N PRO A 18 5.89 13.77 -20.66
CA PRO A 18 7.15 13.33 -21.26
C PRO A 18 6.99 13.10 -22.77
N PRO A 19 7.97 13.50 -23.61
CA PRO A 19 9.37 13.74 -23.26
C PRO A 19 9.71 15.17 -22.78
N ARG A 20 8.74 16.06 -22.55
CA ARG A 20 9.02 17.36 -21.89
C ARG A 20 9.52 17.12 -20.47
N GLU A 21 10.75 17.52 -20.17
CA GLU A 21 11.36 17.39 -18.85
C GLU A 21 10.90 18.50 -17.90
N CYS A 22 9.93 18.20 -17.04
CA CYS A 22 9.57 19.04 -15.91
C CYS A 22 8.84 18.22 -14.82
N GLY A 23 8.69 18.80 -13.62
CA GLY A 23 8.03 18.12 -12.50
C GLY A 23 6.58 17.71 -12.79
N ILE A 24 5.81 18.58 -13.46
CA ILE A 24 4.39 18.34 -13.77
C ILE A 24 4.21 17.23 -14.83
N ALA A 25 5.13 17.15 -15.81
CA ALA A 25 5.15 16.06 -16.77
C ALA A 25 5.39 14.71 -16.08
N THR A 26 6.35 14.65 -15.16
CA THR A 26 6.64 13.46 -14.34
C THR A 26 5.45 13.08 -13.46
N PHE A 27 4.85 14.05 -12.76
CA PHE A 27 3.63 13.84 -11.96
C PHE A 27 2.51 13.22 -12.81
N THR A 28 2.23 13.80 -13.98
CA THR A 28 1.16 13.34 -14.87
C THR A 28 1.43 11.94 -15.42
N ARG A 29 2.67 11.64 -15.77
CA ARG A 29 3.10 10.29 -16.20
C ARG A 29 2.85 9.27 -15.10
N ASP A 30 3.31 9.55 -13.89
CA ASP A 30 3.27 8.59 -12.79
C ASP A 30 1.83 8.34 -12.34
N LEU A 31 1.02 9.40 -12.18
CA LEU A 31 -0.41 9.29 -11.89
C LEU A 31 -1.14 8.48 -12.99
N SER A 32 -0.92 8.82 -14.27
CA SER A 32 -1.54 8.11 -15.40
C SER A 32 -1.12 6.64 -15.51
N ALA A 33 0.14 6.33 -15.23
CA ALA A 33 0.65 4.97 -15.22
C ALA A 33 -0.02 4.14 -14.13
N THR A 34 -0.12 4.68 -12.91
CA THR A 34 -0.74 3.99 -11.78
C THR A 34 -2.25 3.85 -11.92
N PHE A 35 -2.95 4.85 -12.45
CA PHE A 35 -4.37 4.72 -12.79
C PHE A 35 -4.61 3.51 -13.72
N ASN A 36 -3.80 3.37 -14.77
CA ASN A 36 -3.94 2.25 -15.69
C ASN A 36 -3.56 0.92 -15.04
N GLN A 37 -2.58 0.89 -14.14
CA GLN A 37 -2.21 -0.34 -13.43
C GLN A 37 -3.38 -0.87 -12.58
N LEU A 38 -4.10 0.03 -11.89
CA LEU A 38 -5.11 -0.34 -10.91
C LEU A 38 -6.51 -0.54 -11.53
N PHE A 39 -6.89 0.31 -12.49
CA PHE A 39 -8.28 0.44 -12.93
C PHE A 39 -8.54 0.01 -14.38
N ALA A 40 -7.50 -0.23 -15.19
CA ALA A 40 -7.68 -0.71 -16.56
C ALA A 40 -8.08 -2.21 -16.58
N PRO A 41 -8.87 -2.66 -17.57
CA PRO A 41 -9.40 -1.90 -18.70
C PRO A 41 -10.72 -1.14 -18.39
N GLY A 42 -11.23 -1.20 -17.15
CA GLY A 42 -12.50 -0.55 -16.78
C GLY A 42 -12.45 0.97 -16.94
N VAL A 43 -11.41 1.59 -16.38
CA VAL A 43 -11.09 3.01 -16.56
C VAL A 43 -9.66 3.15 -17.05
N GLU A 44 -9.45 3.86 -18.15
CA GLU A 44 -8.12 4.19 -18.68
C GLU A 44 -7.82 5.69 -18.50
N SER A 45 -6.60 6.02 -18.10
CA SER A 45 -6.04 7.37 -18.14
C SER A 45 -5.44 7.67 -19.52
N LYS A 46 -5.84 8.81 -20.08
CA LYS A 46 -5.31 9.42 -21.32
C LYS A 46 -4.80 10.83 -21.03
N VAL A 47 -4.08 11.40 -21.98
CA VAL A 47 -3.46 12.73 -21.83
C VAL A 47 -3.73 13.61 -23.05
N VAL A 48 -4.01 14.88 -22.81
CA VAL A 48 -3.86 15.98 -23.77
C VAL A 48 -2.61 16.75 -23.37
N ALA A 49 -1.58 16.71 -24.23
CA ALA A 49 -0.26 17.25 -23.90
C ALA A 49 -0.09 18.70 -24.37
N LEU A 50 0.52 19.56 -23.53
CA LEU A 50 0.90 20.91 -23.92
C LEU A 50 2.32 20.96 -24.51
N ASN A 51 2.41 21.43 -25.75
CA ASN A 51 3.66 21.79 -26.41
C ASN A 51 4.09 23.21 -26.02
N ILE A 52 5.38 23.50 -26.13
CA ILE A 52 5.94 24.83 -25.80
C ILE A 52 5.43 25.90 -26.78
N ASP A 53 5.31 25.53 -28.05
CA ASP A 53 4.88 26.37 -29.15
C ASP A 53 4.32 25.49 -30.28
N ASP A 54 3.86 26.10 -31.37
CA ASP A 54 3.23 25.42 -32.50
C ASP A 54 4.22 24.56 -33.31
N VAL A 55 5.51 24.89 -33.26
CA VAL A 55 6.57 24.25 -34.05
C VAL A 55 7.20 23.05 -33.34
N THR A 56 7.14 23.02 -32.01
CA THR A 56 7.68 21.94 -31.20
C THR A 56 6.88 20.66 -31.44
N ARG A 57 7.53 19.65 -32.04
CA ARG A 57 6.97 18.31 -32.24
C ARG A 57 7.68 17.32 -31.31
N LEU A 58 7.01 16.93 -30.22
CA LEU A 58 7.52 15.94 -29.28
C LEU A 58 7.00 14.53 -29.64
N PRO A 59 7.84 13.48 -29.59
CA PRO A 59 7.44 12.12 -29.88
C PRO A 59 6.67 11.49 -28.70
N TYR A 60 5.39 11.84 -28.58
CA TYR A 60 4.54 11.33 -27.50
C TYR A 60 4.16 9.85 -27.65
N SER A 61 3.96 9.19 -26.52
CA SER A 61 3.40 7.83 -26.48
C SER A 61 1.91 7.80 -26.87
N LYS A 62 1.37 6.61 -27.18
CA LYS A 62 -0.06 6.37 -27.48
C LYS A 62 -1.03 6.76 -26.34
N LYS A 63 -0.53 7.12 -25.15
CA LYS A 63 -1.36 7.69 -24.07
C LYS A 63 -1.83 9.11 -24.37
N VAL A 64 -1.06 9.85 -25.16
CA VAL A 64 -1.41 11.20 -25.60
C VAL A 64 -2.38 11.08 -26.77
N ILE A 65 -3.62 11.50 -26.56
CA ILE A 65 -4.70 11.40 -27.56
C ILE A 65 -4.87 12.69 -28.37
N ALA A 66 -4.35 13.80 -27.86
CA ALA A 66 -4.24 15.08 -28.53
C ALA A 66 -3.10 15.88 -27.91
N HIS A 67 -2.62 16.89 -28.62
CA HIS A 67 -1.69 17.89 -28.08
C HIS A 67 -2.00 19.24 -28.72
N PHE A 68 -1.64 20.33 -28.04
CA PHE A 68 -1.84 21.69 -28.53
C PHE A 68 -0.76 22.63 -28.00
N SER A 69 -0.63 23.80 -28.61
CA SER A 69 0.37 24.80 -28.24
C SER A 69 -0.06 25.58 -27.01
N GLN A 70 0.82 25.69 -26.00
CA GLN A 70 0.53 26.51 -24.83
C GLN A 70 0.44 28.00 -25.15
N SER A 71 1.00 28.48 -26.27
CA SER A 71 1.04 29.91 -26.63
C SER A 71 -0.14 30.37 -27.48
N THR A 72 -0.95 29.45 -27.99
CA THR A 72 -2.03 29.73 -28.95
C THR A 72 -3.37 29.67 -28.22
N ARG A 73 -4.09 30.80 -28.12
CA ARG A 73 -5.31 30.89 -27.28
C ARG A 73 -6.45 30.05 -27.84
N GLU A 74 -6.64 30.07 -29.16
CA GLU A 74 -7.73 29.37 -29.86
C GLU A 74 -7.65 27.84 -29.69
N ASP A 75 -6.42 27.32 -29.56
CA ASP A 75 -6.14 25.89 -29.37
C ASP A 75 -6.81 25.32 -28.12
N TYR A 76 -7.03 26.14 -27.09
CA TYR A 76 -7.68 25.76 -25.84
C TYR A 76 -9.15 25.39 -26.06
N ALA A 77 -9.92 26.23 -26.75
CA ALA A 77 -11.32 25.94 -27.05
C ALA A 77 -11.44 24.72 -28.00
N VAL A 78 -10.57 24.64 -29.01
CA VAL A 78 -10.52 23.50 -29.95
C VAL A 78 -10.21 22.18 -29.23
N ALA A 79 -9.30 22.19 -28.25
CA ALA A 79 -9.00 21.01 -27.45
C ALA A 79 -10.21 20.55 -26.62
N ALA A 80 -10.94 21.47 -26.01
CA ALA A 80 -12.18 21.16 -25.26
C ALA A 80 -13.26 20.56 -26.17
N GLN A 81 -13.48 21.12 -27.38
CA GLN A 81 -14.43 20.58 -28.37
C GLN A 81 -14.09 19.15 -28.79
N LYS A 82 -12.81 18.86 -29.03
CA LYS A 82 -12.34 17.49 -29.35
C LYS A 82 -12.64 16.52 -28.21
N LEU A 83 -12.45 16.92 -26.95
CA LEU A 83 -12.79 16.08 -25.79
C LEU A 83 -14.30 15.89 -25.64
N ASN A 84 -15.11 16.91 -25.92
CA ASN A 84 -16.56 16.82 -25.88
C ASN A 84 -17.10 15.75 -26.83
N ALA A 85 -16.53 15.64 -28.03
CA ALA A 85 -16.90 14.68 -29.07
C ALA A 85 -16.60 13.21 -28.71
N LEU A 86 -15.73 12.94 -27.74
CA LEU A 86 -15.33 11.59 -27.35
C LEU A 86 -16.25 11.03 -26.26
N SER A 87 -17.11 10.08 -26.64
CA SER A 87 -18.06 9.43 -25.71
C SER A 87 -17.39 8.66 -24.55
N GLN A 88 -16.14 8.23 -24.76
CA GLN A 88 -15.29 7.54 -23.79
C GLN A 88 -14.85 8.47 -22.67
N VAL A 89 -14.68 9.77 -22.94
CA VAL A 89 -14.24 10.76 -21.95
C VAL A 89 -15.35 11.01 -20.96
N LYS A 90 -15.11 10.62 -19.70
CA LYS A 90 -16.04 10.79 -18.58
C LYS A 90 -15.64 11.92 -17.64
N LEU A 91 -14.36 12.25 -17.61
CA LEU A 91 -13.79 13.28 -16.75
C LEU A 91 -12.56 13.88 -17.41
N VAL A 92 -12.41 15.19 -17.30
CA VAL A 92 -11.17 15.91 -17.62
C VAL A 92 -10.53 16.40 -16.32
N THR A 93 -9.21 16.25 -16.20
CA THR A 93 -8.45 16.78 -15.07
C THR A 93 -7.31 17.68 -15.55
N ILE A 94 -7.26 18.92 -15.08
CA ILE A 94 -6.19 19.87 -15.40
C ILE A 94 -5.11 19.80 -14.31
N GLN A 95 -3.85 19.71 -14.72
CA GLN A 95 -2.70 19.81 -13.83
C GLN A 95 -2.14 21.24 -13.91
N HIS A 96 -2.68 22.13 -13.07
CA HIS A 96 -2.40 23.56 -13.13
C HIS A 96 -1.08 23.92 -12.43
N GLU A 97 -0.22 24.62 -13.16
CA GLU A 97 1.01 25.25 -12.64
C GLU A 97 1.21 26.60 -13.35
N PHE A 98 1.62 27.61 -12.60
CA PHE A 98 1.84 28.94 -13.17
C PHE A 98 3.02 28.92 -14.15
N GLY A 99 2.82 29.53 -15.32
CA GLY A 99 3.82 29.57 -16.40
C GLY A 99 3.82 28.35 -17.34
N ILE A 100 2.94 27.35 -17.12
CA ILE A 100 2.73 26.27 -18.09
C ILE A 100 1.67 26.63 -19.14
N PHE A 101 0.55 27.19 -18.69
CA PHE A 101 -0.55 27.57 -19.57
C PHE A 101 -0.36 29.01 -20.07
N GLY A 102 -0.75 29.29 -21.32
CA GLY A 102 -0.58 30.58 -21.96
C GLY A 102 -1.37 31.71 -21.31
N GLY A 103 -0.97 32.93 -21.68
CA GLY A 103 -1.53 34.17 -21.15
C GLY A 103 -1.05 34.51 -19.74
N ASN A 104 -1.77 35.38 -19.05
CA ASN A 104 -1.41 35.85 -17.72
C ASN A 104 -2.01 34.93 -16.67
N TYR A 105 -1.16 34.26 -15.90
CA TYR A 105 -1.56 33.26 -14.89
C TYR A 105 -2.40 32.09 -15.45
N GLY A 106 -2.28 31.80 -16.76
CA GLY A 106 -3.00 30.70 -17.40
C GLY A 106 -4.43 31.04 -17.81
N ASP A 107 -4.78 32.32 -17.99
CA ASP A 107 -6.15 32.77 -18.35
C ASP A 107 -6.68 32.18 -19.66
N TYR A 108 -5.83 31.65 -20.56
CA TYR A 108 -6.29 30.91 -21.74
C TYR A 108 -7.08 29.63 -21.37
N LEU A 109 -6.88 29.08 -20.18
CA LEU A 109 -7.71 27.98 -19.66
C LEU A 109 -9.17 28.39 -19.44
N LEU A 110 -9.49 29.67 -19.33
CA LEU A 110 -10.88 30.12 -19.21
C LEU A 110 -11.68 29.75 -20.47
N ASP A 111 -11.08 29.88 -21.65
CA ASP A 111 -11.71 29.48 -22.91
C ASP A 111 -11.91 27.96 -22.98
N PHE A 112 -10.91 27.18 -22.52
CA PHE A 112 -11.03 25.72 -22.42
C PHE A 112 -12.17 25.31 -21.48
N THR A 113 -12.22 25.88 -20.27
CA THR A 113 -13.22 25.52 -19.25
C THR A 113 -14.62 26.05 -19.56
N GLN A 114 -14.73 27.12 -20.36
CA GLN A 114 -16.00 27.62 -20.86
C GLN A 114 -16.60 26.69 -21.92
N GLU A 115 -15.76 26.13 -22.80
CA GLU A 115 -16.19 25.26 -23.90
C GLU A 115 -16.37 23.80 -23.48
N LEU A 116 -15.69 23.36 -22.41
CA LEU A 116 -15.76 21.97 -21.94
C LEU A 116 -17.14 21.65 -21.34
N ALA A 117 -17.80 20.61 -21.86
CA ALA A 117 -19.09 20.10 -21.39
C ALA A 117 -18.98 18.83 -20.54
N LYS A 118 -17.76 18.39 -20.22
CA LYS A 118 -17.47 17.21 -19.39
C LYS A 118 -17.19 17.63 -17.95
N PRO A 119 -17.44 16.74 -16.97
CA PRO A 119 -16.98 16.97 -15.61
C PRO A 119 -15.50 17.34 -15.56
N LEU A 120 -15.15 18.25 -14.65
CA LEU A 120 -13.84 18.89 -14.57
C LEU A 120 -13.29 18.86 -13.14
N ALA A 121 -12.08 18.31 -13.01
CA ALA A 121 -11.24 18.47 -11.83
C ALA A 121 -10.01 19.34 -12.13
N ILE A 122 -9.58 20.17 -11.19
CA ILE A 122 -8.35 20.96 -11.33
C ILE A 122 -7.43 20.70 -10.14
N THR A 123 -6.22 20.20 -10.39
CA THR A 123 -5.15 20.10 -9.39
C THR A 123 -4.28 21.34 -9.47
N PHE A 124 -4.23 22.14 -8.41
CA PHE A 124 -3.30 23.26 -8.30
C PHE A 124 -2.00 22.80 -7.65
N HIS A 125 -0.92 22.74 -8.43
CA HIS A 125 0.43 22.37 -7.95
C HIS A 125 1.10 23.50 -7.17
N THR A 126 0.69 24.74 -7.44
CA THR A 126 1.08 25.94 -6.72
C THR A 126 -0.15 26.71 -6.28
N VAL A 127 -0.20 27.08 -4.99
CA VAL A 127 -1.23 27.96 -4.41
C VAL A 127 -0.51 29.00 -3.57
N LEU A 128 -0.56 30.26 -4.02
CA LEU A 128 0.16 31.37 -3.39
C LEU A 128 -0.76 32.16 -2.46
N PRO A 129 -0.32 32.51 -1.24
CA PRO A 129 -1.08 33.37 -0.35
C PRO A 129 -1.07 34.82 -0.86
N LYS A 130 -2.08 35.61 -0.48
CA LYS A 130 -2.23 37.03 -0.85
C LYS A 130 -2.07 37.27 -2.37
N PRO A 131 -2.90 36.62 -3.22
CA PRO A 131 -2.76 36.72 -4.67
C PRO A 131 -2.96 38.15 -5.15
N GLN A 132 -2.25 38.50 -6.23
CA GLN A 132 -2.54 39.71 -6.99
C GLN A 132 -3.94 39.63 -7.62
N LYS A 133 -4.59 40.77 -7.84
CA LYS A 133 -5.98 40.86 -8.29
C LYS A 133 -6.29 40.03 -9.55
N GLU A 134 -5.36 40.03 -10.50
CA GLU A 134 -5.49 39.27 -11.75
C GLU A 134 -5.43 37.76 -11.52
N MET A 135 -4.42 37.28 -10.77
CA MET A 135 -4.30 35.87 -10.37
C MET A 135 -5.53 35.40 -9.58
N LEU A 136 -6.00 36.22 -8.64
CA LEU A 136 -7.22 35.95 -7.87
C LEU A 136 -8.42 35.74 -8.81
N GLY A 137 -8.60 36.63 -9.79
CA GLY A 137 -9.67 36.54 -10.77
C GLY A 137 -9.62 35.26 -11.59
N VAL A 138 -8.45 34.90 -12.12
CA VAL A 138 -8.24 33.69 -12.93
C VAL A 138 -8.51 32.43 -12.10
N VAL A 139 -7.89 32.30 -10.93
CA VAL A 139 -8.04 31.10 -10.08
C VAL A 139 -9.49 30.94 -9.60
N LYS A 140 -10.17 32.03 -9.21
CA LYS A 140 -11.60 31.98 -8.83
C LYS A 140 -12.48 31.55 -9.99
N ALA A 141 -12.25 32.09 -11.20
CA ALA A 141 -13.01 31.72 -12.37
C ALA A 141 -12.82 30.23 -12.72
N LEU A 142 -11.58 29.73 -12.70
CA LEU A 142 -11.29 28.30 -12.91
C LEU A 142 -11.93 27.42 -11.84
N ALA A 143 -11.79 27.76 -10.56
CA ALA A 143 -12.38 27.00 -9.45
C ALA A 143 -13.92 27.00 -9.48
N SER A 144 -14.54 28.08 -9.97
CA SER A 144 -15.99 28.15 -10.13
C SER A 144 -16.52 27.15 -11.17
N ARG A 145 -15.76 26.92 -12.24
CA ARG A 145 -16.08 25.99 -13.34
C ARG A 145 -15.76 24.53 -13.01
N ALA A 146 -14.80 24.28 -12.11
CA ALA A 146 -14.47 22.93 -11.68
C ALA A 146 -15.57 22.33 -10.78
N ASP A 147 -15.85 21.04 -10.96
CA ASP A 147 -16.66 20.24 -10.03
C ASP A 147 -15.90 20.02 -8.71
N ILE A 148 -14.57 19.81 -8.82
CA ILE A 148 -13.67 19.67 -7.68
C ILE A 148 -12.31 20.32 -7.97
N VAL A 149 -11.77 20.96 -6.94
CA VAL A 149 -10.40 21.48 -6.88
C VAL A 149 -9.58 20.58 -5.96
N ILE A 150 -8.38 20.25 -6.39
CA ILE A 150 -7.45 19.40 -5.64
C ILE A 150 -6.27 20.24 -5.19
N ALA A 151 -6.10 20.34 -3.87
CA ALA A 151 -4.91 20.87 -3.22
C ALA A 151 -4.04 19.72 -2.73
N MET A 152 -2.74 19.96 -2.60
CA MET A 152 -1.78 18.91 -2.24
C MET A 152 -1.25 19.00 -0.81
N THR A 153 -1.63 20.05 -0.08
CA THR A 153 -1.36 20.28 1.35
C THR A 153 -2.57 20.88 2.04
N GLN A 154 -2.67 20.71 3.36
CA GLN A 154 -3.68 21.43 4.16
C GLN A 154 -3.44 22.94 4.12
N THR A 155 -2.18 23.36 4.03
CA THR A 155 -1.82 24.78 3.85
C THR A 155 -2.39 25.35 2.55
N SER A 156 -2.22 24.68 1.41
CA SER A 156 -2.80 25.10 0.14
C SER A 156 -4.32 25.09 0.16
N ARG A 157 -4.96 24.11 0.81
CA ARG A 157 -6.41 24.12 1.04
C ARG A 157 -6.84 25.38 1.79
N LYS A 158 -6.19 25.70 2.90
CA LYS A 158 -6.53 26.87 3.71
C LYS A 158 -6.42 28.15 2.90
N ILE A 159 -5.36 28.30 2.10
CA ILE A 159 -5.18 29.46 1.23
C ILE A 159 -6.30 29.54 0.18
N LEU A 160 -6.67 28.43 -0.47
CA LEU A 160 -7.80 28.40 -1.41
C LEU A 160 -9.12 28.82 -0.75
N GLU A 161 -9.35 28.41 0.50
CA GLU A 161 -10.54 28.79 1.28
C GLU A 161 -10.53 30.27 1.67
N THR A 162 -9.42 30.79 2.19
CA THR A 162 -9.35 32.13 2.79
C THR A 162 -9.05 33.24 1.78
N ASP A 163 -8.08 33.02 0.91
CA ASP A 163 -7.52 34.06 0.05
C ASP A 163 -8.19 34.05 -1.34
N TYR A 164 -8.63 32.87 -1.79
CA TYR A 164 -9.34 32.69 -3.06
C TYR A 164 -10.85 32.46 -2.89
N GLU A 165 -11.35 32.31 -1.67
CA GLU A 165 -12.78 32.11 -1.37
C GLU A 165 -13.41 30.92 -2.10
N VAL A 166 -12.62 29.86 -2.34
CA VAL A 166 -13.12 28.62 -2.92
C VAL A 166 -13.87 27.83 -1.84
N PRO A 167 -15.13 27.39 -2.10
CA PRO A 167 -15.91 26.66 -1.11
C PRO A 167 -15.21 25.38 -0.62
N ARG A 168 -15.28 25.12 0.68
CA ARG A 168 -14.58 24.01 1.34
C ARG A 168 -14.96 22.64 0.78
N GLU A 169 -16.22 22.46 0.41
CA GLU A 169 -16.80 21.26 -0.19
C GLU A 169 -16.30 21.01 -1.63
N LYS A 170 -15.80 22.05 -2.31
CA LYS A 170 -15.14 21.92 -3.61
C LYS A 170 -13.66 21.58 -3.51
N ILE A 171 -13.07 21.56 -2.31
CA ILE A 171 -11.63 21.33 -2.14
C ILE A 171 -11.36 19.94 -1.55
N ALA A 172 -10.72 19.09 -2.34
CA ALA A 172 -10.13 17.84 -1.88
C ALA A 172 -8.63 18.03 -1.60
N VAL A 173 -8.11 17.43 -0.53
CA VAL A 173 -6.66 17.36 -0.28
C VAL A 173 -6.15 16.00 -0.67
N ILE A 174 -5.32 15.95 -1.70
CA ILE A 174 -4.65 14.73 -2.14
C ILE A 174 -3.15 15.00 -2.23
N LEU A 175 -2.39 14.35 -1.35
CA LEU A 175 -0.93 14.53 -1.23
C LEU A 175 -0.19 14.19 -2.53
N HIS A 176 1.03 14.72 -2.66
CA HIS A 176 1.92 14.36 -3.76
C HIS A 176 2.25 12.87 -3.74
N GLY A 177 2.25 12.24 -4.93
CA GLY A 177 2.59 10.84 -5.08
C GLY A 177 4.08 10.55 -4.91
N ILE A 178 4.42 9.42 -4.31
CA ILE A 178 5.80 8.91 -4.22
C ILE A 178 5.88 7.51 -4.83
N HIS A 179 7.06 7.15 -5.35
CA HIS A 179 7.27 5.77 -5.78
C HIS A 179 7.45 4.85 -4.57
N PRO A 180 6.75 3.71 -4.52
CA PRO A 180 6.95 2.75 -3.45
C PRO A 180 8.35 2.13 -3.60
N VAL A 181 9.13 2.19 -2.53
CA VAL A 181 10.45 1.57 -2.40
C VAL A 181 10.49 0.78 -1.10
N PRO A 182 11.19 -0.37 -1.03
CA PRO A 182 11.39 -1.07 0.23
C PRO A 182 12.14 -0.17 1.21
N PHE A 183 11.77 -0.23 2.49
CA PHE A 183 12.62 0.33 3.54
C PHE A 183 13.80 -0.60 3.76
N GLU A 184 15.00 -0.14 3.40
CA GLU A 184 16.26 -0.87 3.55
C GLU A 184 17.38 0.06 4.07
N PRO A 185 18.35 -0.50 4.81
CA PRO A 185 19.58 0.21 5.15
C PRO A 185 20.30 0.74 3.91
N SER A 186 20.90 1.93 4.02
CA SER A 186 21.55 2.59 2.88
C SER A 186 22.75 1.84 2.33
N LYS A 187 23.39 0.98 3.14
CA LYS A 187 24.61 0.23 2.80
C LYS A 187 24.51 -0.51 1.46
N ASN A 188 23.46 -1.31 1.26
CA ASN A 188 23.30 -2.08 0.03
C ASN A 188 23.18 -1.18 -1.20
N ALA A 189 22.47 -0.06 -1.08
CA ALA A 189 22.31 0.90 -2.17
C ALA A 189 23.61 1.66 -2.48
N LYS A 190 24.46 1.93 -1.47
CA LYS A 190 25.80 2.52 -1.66
C LYS A 190 26.69 1.61 -2.49
N GLU A 191 26.76 0.32 -2.12
CA GLU A 191 27.57 -0.68 -2.84
C GLU A 191 27.15 -0.81 -4.30
N LEU A 192 25.83 -0.80 -4.58
CA LEU A 192 25.28 -0.82 -5.95
C LEU A 192 25.65 0.41 -6.80
N LEU A 193 26.00 1.53 -6.15
CA LEU A 193 26.43 2.77 -6.80
C LEU A 193 27.96 2.92 -6.82
N GLY A 194 28.71 1.92 -6.34
CA GLY A 194 30.17 2.00 -6.21
C GLY A 194 30.63 2.97 -5.11
N LEU A 195 29.75 3.34 -4.19
CA LEU A 195 30.07 4.16 -3.03
C LEU A 195 30.53 3.26 -1.87
N SER A 196 31.49 3.74 -1.07
CA SER A 196 31.89 3.03 0.16
C SER A 196 30.71 2.90 1.10
N ALA A 197 30.50 1.70 1.64
CA ALA A 197 29.49 1.40 2.66
C ALA A 197 29.67 2.24 3.94
N GLU A 198 30.93 2.57 4.26
CA GLU A 198 31.32 3.31 5.47
C GLU A 198 31.09 4.83 5.33
N ASN A 199 30.99 5.34 4.09
CA ASN A 199 30.76 6.76 3.89
C ASN A 199 29.35 7.15 4.34
N THR A 200 29.23 8.29 5.01
CA THR A 200 27.92 8.91 5.26
C THR A 200 27.53 9.79 4.08
N ILE A 201 26.44 9.46 3.41
CA ILE A 201 25.98 10.12 2.19
C ILE A 201 24.92 11.16 2.52
N LEU A 202 25.26 12.42 2.28
CA LEU A 202 24.29 13.51 2.16
C LEU A 202 23.86 13.63 0.70
N SER A 203 22.59 13.97 0.44
CA SER A 203 22.20 14.28 -0.93
C SER A 203 21.13 15.36 -1.05
N THR A 204 21.17 16.04 -2.19
CA THR A 204 20.10 16.89 -2.73
C THR A 204 19.85 16.45 -4.16
N PHE A 205 18.61 16.53 -4.63
CA PHE A 205 18.32 16.23 -6.03
C PHE A 205 17.31 17.17 -6.70
N GLY A 206 17.28 17.11 -8.03
CA GLY A 206 16.34 17.79 -8.91
C GLY A 206 17.02 18.80 -9.82
N LEU A 207 16.24 19.49 -10.65
CA LEU A 207 16.80 20.48 -11.57
C LEU A 207 17.48 21.63 -10.81
N LEU A 208 18.75 21.91 -11.12
CA LEU A 208 19.53 22.97 -10.47
C LEU A 208 19.02 24.34 -10.90
N ASN A 209 18.85 25.21 -9.91
CA ASN A 209 18.61 26.64 -10.03
C ASN A 209 18.91 27.32 -8.68
N ARG A 210 19.08 28.64 -8.68
CA ARG A 210 19.40 29.44 -7.49
C ARG A 210 18.41 29.26 -6.34
N GLY A 211 17.14 28.98 -6.64
CA GLY A 211 16.11 28.71 -5.65
C GLY A 211 16.33 27.44 -4.82
N LYS A 212 17.29 26.57 -5.18
CA LYS A 212 17.63 25.35 -4.41
C LYS A 212 18.50 25.64 -3.17
N GLY A 213 19.15 26.80 -3.09
CA GLY A 213 19.97 27.19 -1.93
C GLY A 213 21.13 26.25 -1.61
N ILE A 214 21.67 25.54 -2.61
CA ILE A 214 22.74 24.54 -2.43
C ILE A 214 24.02 25.17 -1.87
N GLU A 215 24.25 26.44 -2.17
CA GLU A 215 25.39 27.20 -1.68
C GLU A 215 25.47 27.23 -0.15
N TYR A 216 24.33 27.25 0.55
CA TYR A 216 24.28 27.26 2.01
C TYR A 216 24.61 25.89 2.62
N VAL A 217 24.34 24.80 1.89
CA VAL A 217 24.84 23.48 2.27
C VAL A 217 26.35 23.44 2.15
N ILE A 218 26.90 23.90 1.01
CA ILE A 218 28.35 23.90 0.76
C ILE A 218 29.08 24.72 1.84
N GLU A 219 28.53 25.89 2.22
CA GLU A 219 29.04 26.70 3.34
C GLU A 219 29.03 25.99 4.69
N ALA A 220 28.09 25.07 4.92
CA ALA A 220 27.93 24.36 6.19
C ALA A 220 28.96 23.22 6.37
N LEU A 221 29.43 22.64 5.26
CA LEU A 221 30.27 21.44 5.28
C LEU A 221 31.65 21.57 5.94
N PRO A 222 32.39 22.70 5.92
CA PRO A 222 33.77 22.75 6.45
C PRO A 222 33.91 22.27 7.90
N GLU A 223 33.00 22.67 8.78
CA GLU A 223 33.00 22.20 10.18
C GLU A 223 32.60 20.73 10.30
N VAL A 224 31.66 20.28 9.46
CA VAL A 224 31.17 18.90 9.46
C VAL A 224 32.26 17.94 9.01
N VAL A 225 32.95 18.21 7.89
CA VAL A 225 33.99 17.33 7.34
C VAL A 225 35.23 17.25 8.23
N LYS A 226 35.51 18.31 9.00
CA LYS A 226 36.60 18.32 10.00
C LYS A 226 36.35 17.30 11.12
N LYS A 227 35.09 17.10 11.50
CA LYS A 227 34.70 16.15 12.55
C LYS A 227 34.35 14.75 12.01
N TYR A 228 33.83 14.68 10.79
CA TYR A 228 33.38 13.45 10.13
C TYR A 228 33.97 13.36 8.71
N PRO A 229 35.21 12.90 8.52
CA PRO A 229 35.89 12.92 7.22
C PRO A 229 35.32 11.92 6.19
N ASP A 230 34.50 10.95 6.60
CA ASP A 230 33.90 9.95 5.72
C ASP A 230 32.57 10.41 5.09
N ILE A 231 32.16 11.65 5.36
CA ILE A 231 31.01 12.28 4.72
C ILE A 231 31.23 12.51 3.22
N ARG A 232 30.22 12.25 2.41
CA ARG A 232 30.15 12.68 1.00
C ARG A 232 28.81 13.35 0.73
N TYR A 233 28.82 14.48 0.03
CA TYR A 233 27.63 15.21 -0.40
C TYR A 233 27.43 15.08 -1.90
N LEU A 234 26.30 14.50 -2.30
CA LEU A 234 25.95 14.27 -3.69
C LEU A 234 24.91 15.31 -4.15
N ILE A 235 25.25 16.08 -5.18
CA ILE A 235 24.34 17.01 -5.85
C ILE A 235 23.86 16.34 -7.14
N ILE A 236 22.60 15.91 -7.15
CA ILE A 236 22.07 15.02 -8.18
C ILE A 236 21.06 15.76 -9.07
N GLY A 237 21.43 16.01 -10.33
CA GLY A 237 20.54 16.62 -11.31
C GLY A 237 21.27 17.50 -12.32
N ALA A 238 20.62 17.71 -13.46
CA ALA A 238 21.03 18.69 -14.46
C ALA A 238 20.49 20.10 -14.13
N THR A 239 21.09 21.14 -14.74
CA THR A 239 20.57 22.51 -14.65
C THR A 239 19.25 22.60 -15.41
N HIS A 240 18.31 23.36 -14.85
CA HIS A 240 16.98 23.47 -15.45
C HIS A 240 17.06 23.98 -16.90
N PRO A 241 16.39 23.36 -17.90
CA PRO A 241 16.54 23.75 -19.31
C PRO A 241 16.24 25.23 -19.60
N VAL A 242 15.27 25.82 -18.88
CA VAL A 242 14.98 27.26 -18.96
C VAL A 242 16.14 28.11 -18.41
N VAL A 243 16.79 27.67 -17.33
CA VAL A 243 17.93 28.36 -16.73
C VAL A 243 19.14 28.31 -17.66
N VAL A 244 19.43 27.14 -18.26
CA VAL A 244 20.49 26.99 -19.27
C VAL A 244 20.28 27.97 -20.42
N ARG A 245 19.03 28.13 -20.90
CA ARG A 245 18.71 29.08 -21.98
C ARG A 245 18.87 30.55 -21.58
N GLN A 246 18.67 30.90 -20.31
CA GLN A 246 18.69 32.29 -19.81
C GLN A 246 20.06 32.74 -19.31
N GLU A 247 20.74 31.92 -18.50
CA GLU A 247 21.99 32.27 -17.82
C GLU A 247 23.10 31.20 -17.96
N GLY A 248 22.92 30.21 -18.85
CA GLY A 248 23.87 29.11 -19.04
C GLY A 248 24.03 28.26 -17.77
N GLU A 249 25.26 27.82 -17.51
CA GLU A 249 25.63 27.02 -16.32
C GLU A 249 26.17 27.86 -15.16
N SER A 250 25.91 29.17 -15.17
CA SER A 250 26.49 30.13 -14.22
C SER A 250 26.26 29.75 -12.75
N TYR A 251 25.07 29.26 -12.40
CA TYR A 251 24.80 28.82 -11.04
C TYR A 251 25.66 27.62 -10.64
N ARG A 252 25.69 26.54 -11.44
CA ARG A 252 26.53 25.36 -11.14
C ARG A 252 28.01 25.72 -11.04
N LEU A 253 28.51 26.51 -11.98
CA LEU A 253 29.90 26.98 -11.97
C LEU A 253 30.22 27.77 -10.69
N SER A 254 29.29 28.60 -10.21
CA SER A 254 29.47 29.31 -8.94
C SER A 254 29.55 28.37 -7.72
N LEU A 255 28.78 27.27 -7.73
CA LEU A 255 28.85 26.25 -6.67
C LEU A 255 30.20 25.52 -6.72
N ILE A 256 30.69 25.17 -7.91
CA ILE A 256 31.99 24.51 -8.10
C ILE A 256 33.13 25.41 -7.60
N GLN A 257 33.13 26.69 -7.98
CA GLN A 257 34.12 27.66 -7.49
C GLN A 257 34.12 27.74 -5.96
N ARG A 258 32.93 27.73 -5.34
CA ARG A 258 32.80 27.76 -3.89
C ARG A 258 33.33 26.49 -3.21
N ILE A 259 33.09 25.32 -3.80
CA ILE A 259 33.64 24.05 -3.33
C ILE A 259 35.18 24.09 -3.35
N TYR A 260 35.78 24.59 -4.43
CA TYR A 260 37.23 24.77 -4.51
C TYR A 260 37.75 25.76 -3.46
N ALA A 261 37.12 26.92 -3.32
CA ALA A 261 37.53 27.95 -2.36
C ALA A 261 37.49 27.47 -0.90
N LEU A 262 36.58 26.55 -0.57
CA LEU A 262 36.44 25.96 0.77
C LEU A 262 37.21 24.66 0.97
N GLY A 263 37.95 24.17 -0.04
CA GLY A 263 38.71 22.91 0.04
C GLY A 263 37.83 21.66 0.13
N LEU A 264 36.60 21.72 -0.40
CA LEU A 264 35.58 20.66 -0.26
C LEU A 264 35.56 19.65 -1.41
N THR A 265 36.48 19.76 -2.39
CA THR A 265 36.52 18.89 -3.59
C THR A 265 36.49 17.38 -3.29
N PRO A 266 37.17 16.84 -2.25
CA PRO A 266 37.09 15.41 -1.92
C PRO A 266 35.73 14.95 -1.35
N TYR A 267 34.90 15.90 -0.92
CA TYR A 267 33.67 15.64 -0.16
C TYR A 267 32.40 15.90 -0.95
N VAL A 268 32.46 16.63 -2.07
CA VAL A 268 31.28 17.00 -2.86
C VAL A 268 31.38 16.46 -4.27
N SER A 269 30.32 15.83 -4.76
CA SER A 269 30.25 15.28 -6.13
C SER A 269 28.97 15.70 -6.84
N PHE A 270 29.10 16.12 -8.09
CA PHE A 270 27.97 16.39 -8.98
C PHE A 270 27.66 15.17 -9.85
N TYR A 271 26.38 14.81 -9.91
CA TYR A 271 25.83 13.88 -10.89
C TYR A 271 24.96 14.70 -11.86
N ASP A 272 25.59 15.21 -12.91
CA ASP A 272 25.02 16.17 -13.86
C ASP A 272 24.15 15.49 -14.93
N GLU A 273 23.09 14.83 -14.49
CA GLU A 273 22.18 14.12 -15.38
C GLU A 273 20.72 14.27 -14.93
N TYR A 274 19.79 14.30 -15.89
CA TYR A 274 18.39 14.08 -15.61
C TYR A 274 18.14 12.58 -15.44
N LEU A 275 18.25 12.09 -14.20
CA LEU A 275 18.14 10.66 -13.93
C LEU A 275 16.71 10.14 -14.13
N GLU A 276 16.61 8.98 -14.78
CA GLU A 276 15.38 8.19 -14.74
C GLU A 276 15.00 7.81 -13.30
N THR A 277 13.70 7.73 -13.03
CA THR A 277 13.15 7.42 -11.71
C THR A 277 13.84 6.23 -11.04
N LYS A 278 14.08 5.13 -11.76
CA LYS A 278 14.71 3.93 -11.19
C LYS A 278 16.12 4.21 -10.65
N ASN A 279 16.92 5.02 -11.35
CA ASN A 279 18.28 5.35 -10.92
C ASN A 279 18.26 6.40 -9.81
N LEU A 280 17.36 7.38 -9.89
CA LEU A 280 17.14 8.34 -8.81
C LEU A 280 16.79 7.65 -7.49
N LEU A 281 15.89 6.66 -7.51
CA LEU A 281 15.50 5.92 -6.30
C LEU A 281 16.68 5.16 -5.68
N LYS A 282 17.66 4.68 -6.47
CA LYS A 282 18.88 4.07 -5.91
C LYS A 282 19.72 5.08 -5.14
N PHE A 283 19.89 6.30 -5.66
CA PHE A 283 20.59 7.36 -4.95
C PHE A 283 19.88 7.76 -3.66
N LEU A 284 18.55 7.84 -3.69
CA LEU A 284 17.77 8.11 -2.48
C LEU A 284 17.90 6.99 -1.46
N SER A 285 17.88 5.72 -1.87
CA SER A 285 18.14 4.59 -0.98
C SER A 285 19.56 4.62 -0.40
N ALA A 286 20.56 5.09 -1.15
CA ALA A 286 21.95 5.22 -0.69
C ALA A 286 22.19 6.43 0.23
N THR A 287 21.23 7.36 0.30
CA THR A 287 21.32 8.56 1.12
C THR A 287 21.14 8.22 2.60
N ASP A 288 21.93 8.84 3.48
CA ASP A 288 21.80 8.74 4.93
C ASP A 288 21.08 9.94 5.53
N ILE A 289 21.27 11.14 4.96
CA ILE A 289 20.55 12.37 5.34
C ILE A 289 20.25 13.16 4.05
N TYR A 290 18.98 13.53 3.87
CA TYR A 290 18.56 14.33 2.73
C TYR A 290 18.46 15.82 3.08
N LEU A 291 18.92 16.68 2.17
CA LEU A 291 18.94 18.13 2.36
C LEU A 291 17.94 18.82 1.42
N ALA A 292 17.00 19.57 2.00
CA ALA A 292 15.96 20.31 1.29
C ALA A 292 16.07 21.81 1.60
N THR A 293 16.99 22.51 0.93
CA THR A 293 17.37 23.90 1.21
C THR A 293 16.72 24.95 0.30
N GLN A 294 15.52 24.65 -0.22
CA GLN A 294 14.78 25.55 -1.11
C GLN A 294 14.56 26.93 -0.47
N LEU A 295 14.66 27.99 -1.27
CA LEU A 295 14.64 29.37 -0.77
C LEU A 295 13.27 30.04 -0.82
N ASP A 296 12.30 29.46 -1.53
CA ASP A 296 10.95 30.03 -1.62
C ASP A 296 10.10 29.60 -0.41
N PRO A 297 9.73 30.52 0.50
CA PRO A 297 8.90 30.19 1.65
C PRO A 297 7.48 29.73 1.26
N ASN A 298 7.00 30.12 0.08
CA ASN A 298 5.66 29.81 -0.42
C ASN A 298 5.61 28.52 -1.25
N GLN A 299 6.72 27.78 -1.36
CA GLN A 299 6.75 26.54 -2.13
C GLN A 299 5.72 25.54 -1.58
N ALA A 300 4.61 25.40 -2.31
CA ALA A 300 3.47 24.60 -1.88
C ALA A 300 3.80 23.11 -1.82
N ILE A 301 4.61 22.62 -2.78
CA ILE A 301 5.01 21.22 -2.89
C ILE A 301 6.46 21.10 -3.37
N SER A 302 7.17 20.13 -2.80
CA SER A 302 8.47 19.65 -3.22
C SER A 302 8.41 18.14 -3.43
N GLY A 303 8.36 17.72 -4.70
CA GLY A 303 8.47 16.31 -5.05
C GLY A 303 9.79 15.70 -4.54
N THR A 304 10.83 16.51 -4.40
CA THR A 304 12.15 16.03 -3.97
C THR A 304 12.19 15.70 -2.48
N LEU A 305 11.61 16.56 -1.64
CA LEU A 305 11.40 16.28 -0.22
C LEU A 305 10.50 15.04 -0.04
N SER A 306 9.41 14.98 -0.79
CA SER A 306 8.44 13.89 -0.71
C SER A 306 9.08 12.54 -1.05
N TYR A 307 9.89 12.47 -2.11
CA TYR A 307 10.57 11.24 -2.52
C TYR A 307 11.63 10.80 -1.50
N ALA A 308 12.38 11.75 -0.91
CA ALA A 308 13.38 11.42 0.11
C ALA A 308 12.75 10.86 1.39
N MET A 309 11.70 11.50 1.90
CA MET A 309 10.92 10.96 3.03
C MET A 309 10.30 9.60 2.67
N GLY A 310 9.81 9.48 1.43
CA GLY A 310 9.29 8.22 0.86
C GLY A 310 10.30 7.09 0.80
N ALA A 311 11.59 7.41 0.64
CA ALA A 311 12.68 6.45 0.71
C ALA A 311 13.12 6.15 2.16
N GLY A 312 12.48 6.76 3.16
CA GLY A 312 12.82 6.58 4.57
C GLY A 312 14.09 7.31 4.99
N ARG A 313 14.38 8.46 4.37
CA ARG A 313 15.56 9.26 4.69
C ARG A 313 15.19 10.35 5.70
N PRO A 314 15.95 10.52 6.79
CA PRO A 314 15.81 11.69 7.64
C PRO A 314 16.15 12.95 6.84
N VAL A 315 15.41 14.02 7.10
CA VAL A 315 15.50 15.25 6.30
C VAL A 315 15.94 16.43 7.15
N ILE A 316 16.82 17.27 6.60
CA ILE A 316 17.04 18.64 7.08
C ILE A 316 16.47 19.56 6.01
N ALA A 317 15.44 20.32 6.36
CA ALA A 317 14.70 21.15 5.42
C ALA A 317 14.61 22.61 5.88
N THR A 318 14.70 23.52 4.93
CA THR A 318 14.29 24.91 5.16
C THR A 318 12.78 24.98 5.44
N ALA A 319 12.35 25.95 6.25
CA ALA A 319 10.97 26.06 6.71
C ALA A 319 9.97 26.63 5.67
N PHE A 320 9.97 26.08 4.45
CA PHE A 320 8.97 26.40 3.42
C PHE A 320 7.62 25.72 3.68
N ALA A 321 6.56 26.15 2.98
CA ALA A 321 5.17 25.79 3.27
C ALA A 321 4.94 24.29 3.45
N GLN A 322 5.34 23.43 2.49
CA GLN A 322 5.19 21.98 2.65
C GLN A 322 6.03 21.44 3.82
N ALA A 323 7.29 21.87 3.94
CA ALA A 323 8.21 21.35 4.96
C ALA A 323 7.68 21.58 6.38
N LYS A 324 7.02 22.73 6.63
CA LYS A 324 6.36 23.00 7.92
C LYS A 324 5.21 22.03 8.24
N GLU A 325 4.57 21.45 7.23
CA GLU A 325 3.47 20.50 7.40
C GLU A 325 3.99 19.07 7.63
N VAL A 326 5.07 18.68 6.94
CA VAL A 326 5.51 17.27 6.90
C VAL A 326 6.78 16.96 7.71
N VAL A 327 7.63 17.94 7.97
CA VAL A 327 8.89 17.75 8.71
C VAL A 327 8.68 18.07 10.18
N THR A 328 8.28 17.05 10.94
CA THR A 328 8.16 17.11 12.40
C THR A 328 9.46 16.69 13.08
N PRO A 329 9.64 16.94 14.39
CA PRO A 329 10.81 16.47 15.15
C PRO A 329 11.03 14.95 15.14
N GLU A 330 10.00 14.18 14.77
CA GLU A 330 10.06 12.72 14.63
C GLU A 330 10.48 12.26 13.23
N VAL A 331 10.54 13.16 12.24
CA VAL A 331 10.88 12.84 10.85
C VAL A 331 12.19 13.51 10.41
N GLY A 332 12.48 14.69 10.96
CA GLY A 332 13.63 15.48 10.53
C GLY A 332 13.80 16.75 11.35
N MET A 333 14.51 17.71 10.76
CA MET A 333 14.81 19.00 11.38
C MET A 333 14.51 20.13 10.40
N LEU A 334 13.86 21.19 10.90
CA LEU A 334 13.69 22.44 10.17
C LEU A 334 14.82 23.41 10.49
N VAL A 335 15.28 24.14 9.48
CA VAL A 335 16.27 25.23 9.59
C VAL A 335 15.75 26.49 8.91
N ASP A 336 16.32 27.63 9.29
CA ASP A 336 16.03 28.91 8.66
C ASP A 336 16.62 29.01 7.25
N PHE A 337 15.98 29.81 6.41
CA PHE A 337 16.46 30.09 5.05
C PHE A 337 17.84 30.76 5.10
N LYS A 338 18.71 30.38 4.18
CA LYS A 338 20.04 31.00 4.00
C LYS A 338 20.95 30.91 5.24
N ASN A 339 20.73 29.91 6.11
CA ASN A 339 21.43 29.76 7.38
C ASN A 339 22.32 28.51 7.40
N SER A 340 23.55 28.65 6.89
CA SER A 340 24.54 27.57 6.86
C SER A 340 24.92 27.06 8.26
N LYS A 341 24.94 27.94 9.27
CA LYS A 341 25.23 27.55 10.67
C LYS A 341 24.20 26.58 11.24
N GLN A 342 22.90 26.83 11.05
CA GLN A 342 21.86 25.90 11.52
C GLN A 342 21.91 24.57 10.75
N ILE A 343 22.28 24.58 9.46
CA ILE A 343 22.51 23.36 8.69
C ILE A 343 23.66 22.54 9.31
N THR A 344 24.78 23.20 9.66
CA THR A 344 25.91 22.56 10.36
C THR A 344 25.46 21.94 11.69
N GLU A 345 24.77 22.69 12.54
CA GLU A 345 24.29 22.21 13.84
C GLU A 345 23.36 20.99 13.70
N ALA A 346 22.44 21.03 12.73
CA ALA A 346 21.53 19.92 12.46
C ALA A 346 22.27 18.67 11.96
N LEU A 347 23.23 18.84 11.03
CA LEU A 347 24.09 17.76 10.55
C LEU A 347 24.89 17.13 11.68
N LEU A 348 25.60 17.94 12.47
CA LEU A 348 26.40 17.45 13.59
C LEU A 348 25.56 16.69 14.62
N LYS A 349 24.34 17.15 14.88
CA LYS A 349 23.40 16.48 15.79
C LYS A 349 23.00 15.10 15.27
N LEU A 350 22.59 14.99 14.01
CA LEU A 350 22.20 13.70 13.42
C LEU A 350 23.39 12.74 13.30
N LEU A 351 24.56 13.23 12.88
CA LEU A 351 25.77 12.44 12.75
C LEU A 351 26.32 11.93 14.09
N SER A 352 26.00 12.61 15.20
CA SER A 352 26.41 12.18 16.54
C SER A 352 25.50 11.12 17.17
N ASP A 353 24.32 10.86 16.60
CA ASP A 353 23.28 9.98 17.18
C ASP A 353 22.64 9.11 16.08
N GLN A 354 23.35 8.05 15.70
CA GLN A 354 22.92 7.12 14.67
C GLN A 354 21.58 6.42 14.98
N PRO A 355 21.30 5.95 16.21
CA PRO A 355 19.99 5.41 16.56
C PRO A 355 18.84 6.39 16.28
N LYS A 356 19.02 7.66 16.64
CA LYS A 356 18.03 8.71 16.34
C LYS A 356 17.89 8.94 14.84
N GLN A 357 18.98 9.02 14.10
CA GLN A 357 18.95 9.17 12.64
C GLN A 357 18.11 8.06 11.97
N ILE A 358 18.31 6.80 12.39
CA ILE A 358 17.55 5.65 11.89
C ILE A 358 16.07 5.77 12.24
N ALA A 359 15.75 6.14 13.49
CA ALA A 359 14.36 6.31 13.94
C ALA A 359 13.62 7.41 13.16
N LEU A 360 14.29 8.53 12.86
CA LEU A 360 13.72 9.60 12.03
C LEU A 360 13.42 9.11 10.62
N GLY A 361 14.33 8.34 10.01
CA GLY A 361 14.13 7.75 8.68
C GLY A 361 12.97 6.75 8.64
N GLN A 362 12.84 5.91 9.67
CA GLN A 362 11.71 4.97 9.82
C GLN A 362 10.37 5.72 9.91
N MET A 363 10.30 6.78 10.70
CA MET A 363 9.09 7.59 10.82
C MET A 363 8.77 8.35 9.53
N ALA A 364 9.79 8.87 8.82
CA ALA A 364 9.62 9.48 7.51
C ALA A 364 8.99 8.49 6.51
N TYR A 365 9.47 7.25 6.51
CA TYR A 365 8.95 6.18 5.67
C TYR A 365 7.48 5.86 6.02
N PHE A 366 7.18 5.69 7.31
CA PHE A 366 5.84 5.39 7.83
C PHE A 366 4.82 6.47 7.42
N ARG A 367 5.13 7.74 7.72
CA ARG A 367 4.21 8.88 7.49
C ARG A 367 3.93 9.17 6.02
N THR A 368 4.71 8.58 5.11
CA THR A 368 4.57 8.79 3.66
C THR A 368 3.94 7.60 2.93
N ARG A 369 3.56 6.50 3.60
CA ARG A 369 2.96 5.34 2.91
C ARG A 369 1.62 5.66 2.23
N ASN A 370 0.82 6.54 2.84
CA ASN A 370 -0.40 7.06 2.22
C ASN A 370 -0.13 7.95 0.98
N MET A 371 1.11 8.40 0.79
CA MET A 371 1.55 9.17 -0.39
C MET A 371 1.99 8.29 -1.54
N THR A 372 2.07 6.96 -1.40
CA THR A 372 2.48 6.12 -2.53
C THR A 372 1.53 6.30 -3.72
N TRP A 373 2.06 6.30 -4.94
CA TRP A 373 1.26 6.51 -6.16
C TRP A 373 -0.02 5.67 -6.22
N PRO A 374 -0.04 4.38 -5.80
CA PRO A 374 -1.28 3.61 -5.73
C PRO A 374 -2.33 4.19 -4.78
N ASN A 375 -1.94 4.62 -3.58
CA ASN A 375 -2.83 5.27 -2.62
C ASN A 375 -3.31 6.64 -3.14
N VAL A 376 -2.44 7.41 -3.78
CA VAL A 376 -2.82 8.67 -4.44
C VAL A 376 -3.84 8.41 -5.54
N ALA A 377 -3.61 7.44 -6.43
CA ALA A 377 -4.57 7.09 -7.49
C ALA A 377 -5.93 6.63 -6.93
N ILE A 378 -5.95 5.88 -5.81
CA ILE A 378 -7.18 5.50 -5.11
C ILE A 378 -7.89 6.73 -4.55
N ALA A 379 -7.16 7.68 -3.93
CA ALA A 379 -7.72 8.93 -3.43
C ALA A 379 -8.35 9.76 -4.55
N TYR A 380 -7.65 9.92 -5.68
CA TYR A 380 -8.20 10.57 -6.87
C TYR A 380 -9.46 9.85 -7.38
N MET A 381 -9.43 8.52 -7.53
CA MET A 381 -10.58 7.75 -8.00
C MET A 381 -11.79 7.86 -7.06
N ARG A 382 -11.57 7.84 -5.74
CA ARG A 382 -12.64 8.06 -4.75
C ARG A 382 -13.27 9.44 -4.88
N THR A 383 -12.44 10.49 -5.02
CA THR A 383 -12.92 11.85 -5.26
C THR A 383 -13.71 11.94 -6.56
N PHE A 384 -13.22 11.34 -7.64
CA PHE A 384 -13.87 11.39 -8.95
C PHE A 384 -15.19 10.62 -9.00
N THR A 385 -15.24 9.42 -8.41
CA THR A 385 -16.45 8.59 -8.39
C THR A 385 -17.58 9.14 -7.52
N ALA A 386 -17.30 10.16 -6.70
CA ALA A 386 -18.31 10.87 -5.93
C ALA A 386 -19.24 11.72 -6.81
N PHE A 387 -18.73 12.28 -7.92
CA PHE A 387 -19.51 13.10 -8.86
C PHE A 387 -19.57 12.54 -10.29
N VAL A 388 -18.79 11.50 -10.61
CA VAL A 388 -18.84 10.76 -11.90
C VAL A 388 -19.01 9.25 -11.63
N PRO A 389 -20.24 8.77 -11.38
CA PRO A 389 -20.51 7.37 -11.04
C PRO A 389 -20.05 6.36 -12.11
N GLU A 390 -19.94 6.75 -13.38
CA GLU A 390 -19.48 5.92 -14.50
C GLU A 390 -18.00 5.51 -14.41
N LEU A 391 -17.25 6.11 -13.48
CA LEU A 391 -15.87 5.73 -13.18
C LEU A 391 -15.77 4.59 -12.15
N ARG A 392 -16.88 4.15 -11.54
CA ARG A 392 -16.87 3.04 -10.57
C ARG A 392 -16.47 1.74 -11.27
N VAL A 393 -15.36 1.15 -10.82
CA VAL A 393 -14.87 -0.14 -11.31
C VAL A 393 -15.51 -1.27 -10.51
N SER A 394 -16.00 -2.30 -11.20
CA SER A 394 -16.66 -3.44 -10.54
C SER A 394 -15.67 -4.36 -9.80
N GLU A 395 -14.44 -4.50 -10.31
CA GLU A 395 -13.39 -5.34 -9.74
C GLU A 395 -12.01 -4.75 -10.04
N LYS A 396 -11.13 -4.67 -9.03
CA LYS A 396 -9.73 -4.27 -9.21
C LYS A 396 -8.88 -5.44 -9.69
N ARG A 397 -7.76 -5.14 -10.35
CA ARG A 397 -6.79 -6.17 -10.76
C ARG A 397 -6.03 -6.69 -9.55
N ALA A 398 -6.18 -7.97 -9.24
CA ALA A 398 -5.43 -8.61 -8.16
C ALA A 398 -3.93 -8.75 -8.50
N PRO A 399 -3.01 -8.19 -7.68
CA PRO A 399 -1.57 -8.26 -7.90
C PRO A 399 -1.02 -9.69 -8.01
N LYS A 400 0.15 -9.87 -8.64
CA LYS A 400 0.80 -11.19 -8.68
C LYS A 400 1.36 -11.54 -7.30
N ILE A 401 1.30 -12.82 -6.94
CA ILE A 401 1.95 -13.31 -5.71
C ILE A 401 3.46 -13.14 -5.82
N LYS A 402 4.05 -12.49 -4.81
CA LYS A 402 5.50 -12.44 -4.56
C LYS A 402 5.80 -13.18 -3.26
N LEU A 403 6.86 -13.98 -3.25
CA LEU A 403 7.30 -14.75 -2.07
C LEU A 403 8.41 -14.07 -1.28
N SER A 404 8.92 -12.92 -1.76
CA SER A 404 10.09 -12.23 -1.19
C SER A 404 9.94 -11.99 0.31
N HIS A 405 8.82 -11.40 0.75
CA HIS A 405 8.59 -11.14 2.16
C HIS A 405 8.36 -12.40 2.99
N LEU A 406 7.60 -13.37 2.47
CA LEU A 406 7.41 -14.67 3.14
C LEU A 406 8.75 -15.38 3.37
N ILE A 407 9.65 -15.33 2.39
CA ILE A 407 11.01 -15.88 2.50
C ILE A 407 11.80 -15.08 3.56
N LYS A 408 11.68 -13.75 3.58
CA LYS A 408 12.34 -12.89 4.57
C LYS A 408 11.89 -13.20 6.00
N LEU A 409 10.60 -13.45 6.22
CA LEU A 409 10.02 -13.85 7.51
C LEU A 409 10.34 -15.29 7.92
N THR A 410 10.92 -16.12 7.04
CA THR A 410 11.16 -17.53 7.29
C THR A 410 12.65 -17.82 7.40
N ASP A 411 13.08 -18.33 8.54
CA ASP A 411 14.44 -18.84 8.70
C ASP A 411 14.50 -20.37 8.48
N ASN A 412 15.60 -21.00 8.86
CA ASN A 412 15.74 -22.46 8.73
C ASN A 412 14.93 -23.28 9.76
N PHE A 413 14.23 -22.62 10.68
CA PHE A 413 13.46 -23.24 11.75
C PHE A 413 11.95 -23.08 11.55
N GLY A 414 11.47 -21.88 11.22
CA GLY A 414 10.04 -21.58 11.04
C GLY A 414 9.79 -20.17 10.51
N ILE A 415 8.52 -19.78 10.44
CA ILE A 415 8.14 -18.38 10.18
C ILE A 415 8.07 -17.57 11.49
N ILE A 416 8.74 -16.41 11.49
CA ILE A 416 8.76 -15.44 12.58
C ILE A 416 7.42 -14.70 12.63
N GLN A 417 6.87 -14.50 13.83
CA GLN A 417 5.50 -13.98 14.01
C GLN A 417 5.32 -12.56 13.48
N PHE A 418 6.17 -11.63 13.92
CA PHE A 418 5.99 -10.20 13.69
C PHE A 418 7.12 -9.59 12.86
N ALA A 419 6.84 -8.43 12.29
CA ALA A 419 7.82 -7.55 11.66
C ALA A 419 7.70 -6.13 12.23
N LYS A 420 8.81 -5.40 12.25
CA LYS A 420 8.80 -3.94 12.43
C LYS A 420 8.98 -3.32 11.06
N LEU A 421 7.92 -2.70 10.55
CA LEU A 421 7.79 -2.39 9.12
C LEU A 421 7.97 -3.67 8.30
N THR A 422 9.05 -3.75 7.53
CA THR A 422 9.39 -4.84 6.62
C THR A 422 10.47 -5.77 7.19
N GLU A 423 11.02 -5.48 8.37
CA GLU A 423 12.09 -6.27 8.99
C GLU A 423 11.53 -7.27 10.00
N PRO A 424 11.84 -8.58 9.89
CA PRO A 424 11.38 -9.58 10.86
C PRO A 424 11.80 -9.24 12.29
N ASP A 425 10.87 -9.26 13.23
CA ASP A 425 11.16 -9.09 14.65
C ASP A 425 11.52 -10.44 15.27
N LEU A 426 12.81 -10.77 15.25
CA LEU A 426 13.33 -12.02 15.81
C LEU A 426 12.95 -12.23 17.29
N SER A 427 12.73 -11.15 18.04
CA SER A 427 12.35 -11.23 19.46
C SER A 427 10.94 -11.79 19.68
N SER A 428 10.08 -11.70 18.65
CA SER A 428 8.72 -12.25 18.70
C SER A 428 8.71 -13.78 18.76
N GLY A 429 9.71 -14.46 18.19
CA GLY A 429 9.74 -15.91 18.10
C GLY A 429 8.76 -16.47 17.06
N TYR A 430 8.18 -17.63 17.34
CA TYR A 430 7.42 -18.45 16.39
C TYR A 430 6.14 -18.99 17.03
N THR A 431 5.08 -19.14 16.23
CA THR A 431 3.84 -19.82 16.64
C THR A 431 3.49 -20.99 15.74
N VAL A 432 2.76 -21.95 16.30
CA VAL A 432 2.08 -23.00 15.52
C VAL A 432 1.03 -22.39 14.61
N ASP A 433 0.32 -21.37 15.09
CA ASP A 433 -0.65 -20.61 14.32
C ASP A 433 -0.11 -20.14 12.96
N ASP A 434 1.02 -19.44 12.94
CA ASP A 434 1.60 -18.90 11.72
C ASP A 434 2.25 -19.98 10.86
N ASN A 435 2.99 -20.92 11.48
CA ASN A 435 3.61 -22.02 10.74
C ASN A 435 2.55 -22.95 10.10
N ALA A 436 1.38 -23.13 10.72
CA ALA A 436 0.26 -23.87 10.15
C ALA A 436 -0.32 -23.16 8.93
N ARG A 437 -0.60 -21.84 9.02
CA ARG A 437 -1.06 -21.03 7.86
C ARG A 437 -0.02 -21.07 6.73
N ALA A 438 1.26 -20.95 7.07
CA ALA A 438 2.37 -20.97 6.13
C ALA A 438 2.51 -22.32 5.41
N LEU A 439 2.34 -23.43 6.13
CA LEU A 439 2.30 -24.77 5.54
C LEU A 439 1.13 -24.91 4.55
N VAL A 440 -0.07 -24.48 4.93
CA VAL A 440 -1.25 -24.51 4.02
C VAL A 440 -0.96 -23.73 2.74
N PHE A 441 -0.43 -22.51 2.88
CA PHE A 441 -0.07 -21.68 1.72
C PHE A 441 0.98 -22.36 0.85
N ALA A 442 2.11 -22.79 1.43
CA ALA A 442 3.23 -23.35 0.70
C ALA A 442 2.84 -24.61 -0.10
N VAL A 443 2.01 -25.48 0.49
CA VAL A 443 1.50 -26.69 -0.17
C VAL A 443 0.56 -26.36 -1.33
N ARG A 444 -0.38 -25.41 -1.14
CA ARG A 444 -1.31 -24.97 -2.19
C ARG A 444 -0.59 -24.21 -3.31
N TYR A 445 0.37 -23.36 -2.97
CA TYR A 445 1.18 -22.62 -3.95
C TYR A 445 2.06 -23.58 -4.77
N TYR A 446 2.68 -24.58 -4.12
CA TYR A 446 3.42 -25.63 -4.82
C TYR A 446 2.50 -26.45 -5.75
N GLN A 447 1.25 -26.72 -5.36
CA GLN A 447 0.27 -27.38 -6.23
C GLN A 447 0.07 -26.61 -7.54
N GLN A 448 -0.17 -25.29 -7.44
CA GLN A 448 -0.52 -24.45 -8.58
C GLN A 448 0.69 -24.03 -9.43
N LYS A 449 1.86 -23.82 -8.80
CA LYS A 449 3.03 -23.20 -9.46
C LYS A 449 4.26 -24.09 -9.55
N LYS A 450 4.26 -25.27 -8.90
CA LYS A 450 5.41 -26.19 -8.86
C LYS A 450 6.73 -25.55 -8.42
N SER A 451 6.65 -24.49 -7.62
CA SER A 451 7.81 -23.76 -7.11
C SER A 451 8.63 -24.58 -6.11
N LEU A 452 9.90 -24.85 -6.42
CA LEU A 452 10.82 -25.54 -5.50
C LEU A 452 11.05 -24.74 -4.20
N VAL A 453 10.98 -23.41 -4.26
CA VAL A 453 11.05 -22.55 -3.07
C VAL A 453 9.87 -22.85 -2.14
N ALA A 454 8.65 -22.92 -2.67
CA ALA A 454 7.47 -23.26 -1.87
C ALA A 454 7.55 -24.68 -1.29
N LEU A 455 8.13 -25.64 -2.02
CA LEU A 455 8.35 -26.98 -1.48
C LEU A 455 9.33 -26.99 -0.30
N ARG A 456 10.42 -26.21 -0.37
CA ARG A 456 11.37 -26.05 0.73
C ARG A 456 10.71 -25.40 1.95
N LEU A 457 9.95 -24.31 1.74
CA LEU A 457 9.19 -23.64 2.79
C LEU A 457 8.19 -24.59 3.46
N ALA A 458 7.43 -25.37 2.67
CA ALA A 458 6.53 -26.38 3.21
C ALA A 458 7.25 -27.40 4.10
N ASN A 459 8.47 -27.81 3.75
CA ASN A 459 9.27 -28.70 4.59
C ASN A 459 9.72 -28.04 5.90
N THR A 460 10.13 -26.77 5.86
CA THR A 460 10.46 -25.98 7.07
C THR A 460 9.28 -25.95 8.03
N TYR A 461 8.10 -25.53 7.56
CA TYR A 461 6.92 -25.40 8.41
C TYR A 461 6.42 -26.75 8.95
N LEU A 462 6.51 -27.83 8.13
CA LEU A 462 6.19 -29.18 8.60
C LEU A 462 7.16 -29.67 9.69
N ASN A 463 8.43 -29.28 9.61
CA ASN A 463 9.42 -29.60 10.63
C ASN A 463 9.20 -28.81 11.92
N PHE A 464 8.81 -27.54 11.82
CA PHE A 464 8.40 -26.75 12.98
C PHE A 464 7.22 -27.40 13.73
N ILE A 465 6.15 -27.76 13.01
CA ILE A 465 4.98 -28.43 13.61
C ILE A 465 5.38 -29.78 14.26
N SER A 466 6.36 -30.47 13.68
CA SER A 466 6.92 -31.68 14.26
C SER A 466 7.72 -31.45 15.54
N PHE A 467 8.38 -30.29 15.67
CA PHE A 467 9.19 -29.93 16.83
C PHE A 467 8.33 -29.60 18.06
N VAL A 468 7.24 -28.85 17.87
CA VAL A 468 6.34 -28.41 18.95
C VAL A 468 5.32 -29.46 19.40
N ARG A 469 5.31 -30.63 18.75
CA ARG A 469 4.40 -31.73 19.05
C ARG A 469 4.71 -32.38 20.39
N GLN A 470 3.67 -32.59 21.18
CA GLN A 470 3.71 -33.26 22.48
C GLN A 470 3.40 -34.78 22.36
N PRO A 471 3.85 -35.61 23.33
CA PRO A 471 3.60 -37.06 23.31
C PRO A 471 2.11 -37.45 23.26
N ASN A 472 1.24 -36.63 23.83
CA ASN A 472 -0.22 -36.83 23.82
C ASN A 472 -0.89 -36.45 22.48
N GLY A 473 -0.13 -35.99 21.49
CA GLY A 473 -0.63 -35.55 20.19
C GLY A 473 -1.03 -34.08 20.10
N ALA A 474 -0.96 -33.32 21.19
CA ALA A 474 -1.17 -31.87 21.18
C ALA A 474 0.06 -31.13 20.65
N PHE A 475 -0.07 -29.83 20.39
CA PHE A 475 0.98 -28.92 19.97
C PHE A 475 1.06 -27.74 20.94
N GLU A 476 2.28 -27.42 21.36
CA GLU A 476 2.58 -26.16 22.08
C GLU A 476 2.61 -25.02 21.05
N ASN A 477 2.00 -23.87 21.34
CA ASN A 477 1.91 -22.80 20.33
C ASN A 477 3.20 -21.99 20.22
N TYR A 478 3.67 -21.44 21.34
CA TYR A 478 4.73 -20.42 21.37
C TYR A 478 6.11 -21.03 21.54
N VAL A 479 7.04 -20.57 20.69
CA VAL A 479 8.47 -20.83 20.74
C VAL A 479 9.21 -19.50 20.74
N ASN A 480 10.11 -19.28 21.70
CA ASN A 480 10.84 -18.02 21.82
C ASN A 480 11.94 -17.86 20.75
N ALA A 481 12.60 -16.69 20.74
CA ALA A 481 13.71 -16.38 19.83
C ALA A 481 14.89 -17.35 19.93
N GLN A 482 15.09 -17.98 21.10
CA GLN A 482 16.12 -18.99 21.36
C GLN A 482 15.68 -20.40 20.92
N ARG A 483 14.54 -20.52 20.23
CA ARG A 483 13.97 -21.78 19.73
C ARG A 483 13.61 -22.77 20.84
N GLN A 484 13.21 -22.25 22.00
CA GLN A 484 12.75 -23.01 23.15
C GLN A 484 11.24 -22.81 23.34
N LEU A 485 10.55 -23.87 23.76
CA LEU A 485 9.12 -23.82 24.08
C LEU A 485 8.87 -22.80 25.21
N SER A 486 7.96 -21.85 24.99
CA SER A 486 7.61 -20.84 25.97
C SER A 486 6.62 -21.39 27.02
N HIS A 487 7.12 -22.19 27.96
CA HIS A 487 6.28 -22.86 28.98
C HIS A 487 5.35 -21.94 29.78
N LYS A 488 5.71 -20.67 29.97
CA LYS A 488 4.86 -19.70 30.67
C LYS A 488 3.64 -19.29 29.82
N GLN A 489 3.87 -18.98 28.55
CA GLN A 489 2.81 -18.57 27.62
C GLN A 489 1.89 -19.75 27.30
N ASN A 490 2.46 -20.90 26.94
CA ASN A 490 1.67 -22.07 26.55
C ASN A 490 0.80 -22.65 27.68
N ARG A 491 1.20 -22.50 28.95
CA ARG A 491 0.37 -22.91 30.10
C ARG A 491 -0.70 -21.89 30.49
N GLY A 492 -0.56 -20.64 30.03
CA GLY A 492 -1.46 -19.55 30.39
C GLY A 492 -2.66 -19.38 29.46
N GLU A 493 -2.70 -20.09 28.34
CA GLU A 493 -3.68 -19.87 27.26
C GLU A 493 -4.36 -21.17 26.83
N ASN A 494 -5.57 -21.06 26.28
CA ASN A 494 -6.23 -22.17 25.61
C ASN A 494 -5.65 -22.33 24.19
N LEU A 495 -4.94 -23.44 23.95
CA LEU A 495 -4.25 -23.71 22.69
C LEU A 495 -5.10 -24.43 21.64
N ASP A 496 -6.41 -24.58 21.88
CA ASP A 496 -7.34 -25.27 20.98
C ASP A 496 -7.25 -24.73 19.54
N ASP A 497 -7.24 -23.41 19.36
CA ASP A 497 -7.23 -22.78 18.03
C ASP A 497 -5.94 -23.10 17.25
N ALA A 498 -4.79 -22.95 17.89
CA ALA A 498 -3.49 -23.30 17.32
C ALA A 498 -3.40 -24.79 16.95
N ASN A 499 -3.91 -25.66 17.83
CA ASN A 499 -3.98 -27.10 17.57
C ASN A 499 -4.93 -27.43 16.40
N GLY A 500 -6.08 -26.74 16.32
CA GLY A 500 -7.01 -26.86 15.21
C GLY A 500 -6.37 -26.48 13.87
N ARG A 501 -5.65 -25.36 13.82
CA ARG A 501 -4.91 -24.92 12.61
C ARG A 501 -3.80 -25.90 12.23
N ALA A 502 -3.01 -26.38 13.19
CA ALA A 502 -1.99 -27.39 12.95
C ALA A 502 -2.60 -28.65 12.32
N LEU A 503 -3.71 -29.13 12.88
CA LEU A 503 -4.41 -30.32 12.38
C LEU A 503 -4.90 -30.12 10.95
N TYR A 504 -5.47 -28.95 10.64
CA TYR A 504 -5.86 -28.58 9.28
C TYR A 504 -4.66 -28.53 8.32
N ALA A 505 -3.55 -27.91 8.72
CA ALA A 505 -2.34 -27.83 7.92
C ALA A 505 -1.72 -29.21 7.65
N LEU A 506 -1.71 -30.09 8.65
CA LEU A 506 -1.26 -31.48 8.52
C LEU A 506 -2.16 -32.26 7.57
N ALA A 507 -3.48 -32.10 7.63
CA ALA A 507 -4.40 -32.73 6.66
C ALA A 507 -4.14 -32.23 5.24
N VAL A 508 -3.92 -30.92 5.03
CA VAL A 508 -3.54 -30.35 3.73
C VAL A 508 -2.27 -31.02 3.20
N ALA A 509 -1.22 -31.14 4.01
CA ALA A 509 0.04 -31.77 3.60
C ALA A 509 -0.09 -33.29 3.39
N ALA A 510 -0.82 -33.99 4.27
CA ALA A 510 -1.00 -35.45 4.21
C ALA A 510 -1.81 -35.91 2.99
N THR A 511 -2.73 -35.06 2.53
CA THR A 511 -3.61 -35.31 1.37
C THR A 511 -3.04 -34.74 0.07
N ALA A 512 -2.08 -33.83 0.10
CA ALA A 512 -1.51 -33.24 -1.11
C ALA A 512 -0.68 -34.25 -1.95
N SER A 513 -1.30 -34.96 -2.90
CA SER A 513 -0.66 -36.02 -3.71
C SER A 513 0.58 -35.59 -4.49
N HIS A 514 0.70 -34.28 -4.76
CA HIS A 514 1.84 -33.65 -5.42
C HIS A 514 3.07 -33.47 -4.50
N LEU A 515 2.95 -33.65 -3.19
CA LEU A 515 4.10 -33.59 -2.28
C LEU A 515 4.90 -34.92 -2.25
N PRO A 516 6.21 -34.86 -1.96
CA PRO A 516 7.04 -36.05 -1.74
C PRO A 516 6.43 -37.01 -0.71
N LYS A 517 6.48 -38.33 -0.99
CA LYS A 517 5.95 -39.38 -0.10
C LYS A 517 6.40 -39.24 1.37
N PRO A 518 7.68 -38.95 1.69
CA PRO A 518 8.12 -38.80 3.08
C PRO A 518 7.42 -37.66 3.82
N MET A 519 7.21 -36.50 3.16
CA MET A 519 6.51 -35.37 3.76
C MET A 519 5.05 -35.71 4.05
N ARG A 520 4.37 -36.38 3.12
CA ARG A 520 2.98 -36.82 3.29
C ARG A 520 2.85 -37.84 4.42
N GLY A 521 3.76 -38.80 4.49
CA GLY A 521 3.80 -39.81 5.56
C GLY A 521 4.01 -39.17 6.93
N LYS A 522 4.97 -38.25 7.04
CA LYS A 522 5.23 -37.49 8.28
C LYS A 522 4.01 -36.67 8.71
N ALA A 523 3.37 -35.95 7.79
CA ALA A 523 2.17 -35.18 8.08
C ALA A 523 1.00 -36.06 8.53
N ARG A 524 0.79 -37.20 7.86
CA ARG A 524 -0.26 -38.17 8.19
C ARG A 524 -0.09 -38.77 9.59
N LEU A 525 1.13 -39.20 9.93
CA LEU A 525 1.42 -39.74 11.25
C LEU A 525 1.15 -38.73 12.36
N MET A 526 1.55 -37.47 12.18
CA MET A 526 1.26 -36.42 13.15
C MET A 526 -0.25 -36.15 13.25
N TYR A 527 -0.95 -36.07 12.11
CA TYR A 527 -2.39 -35.85 12.06
C TYR A 527 -3.16 -36.92 12.83
N GLU A 528 -2.87 -38.20 12.58
CA GLU A 528 -3.54 -39.33 13.22
C GLU A 528 -3.32 -39.34 14.75
N ASN A 529 -2.11 -39.03 15.20
CA ASN A 529 -1.79 -38.93 16.63
C ASN A 529 -2.52 -37.77 17.33
N SER A 530 -2.89 -36.72 16.60
CA SER A 530 -3.57 -35.54 17.14
C SER A 530 -5.09 -35.65 17.17
N LEU A 531 -5.69 -36.66 16.51
CA LEU A 531 -7.15 -36.84 16.48
C LEU A 531 -7.81 -36.96 17.87
N PRO A 532 -7.25 -37.72 18.85
CA PRO A 532 -7.86 -37.82 20.18
C PRO A 532 -7.95 -36.48 20.91
N VAL A 533 -6.98 -35.58 20.68
CA VAL A 533 -6.98 -34.22 21.24
C VAL A 533 -8.07 -33.39 20.56
N ALA A 534 -8.17 -33.45 19.24
CA ALA A 534 -9.13 -32.67 18.46
C ALA A 534 -10.61 -32.98 18.77
N GLU A 535 -10.89 -34.22 19.17
CA GLU A 535 -12.23 -34.63 19.62
C GLU A 535 -12.67 -33.88 20.88
N ARG A 536 -11.72 -33.41 21.71
CA ARG A 536 -11.97 -32.74 22.98
C ARG A 536 -11.94 -31.21 22.91
N PHE A 537 -11.67 -30.63 21.73
CA PHE A 537 -11.68 -29.17 21.57
C PHE A 537 -12.98 -28.56 22.10
N THR A 538 -12.83 -27.43 22.77
CA THR A 538 -13.91 -26.62 23.34
C THR A 538 -14.14 -25.36 22.52
N SER A 539 -13.10 -24.84 21.85
CA SER A 539 -13.24 -23.70 20.94
C SER A 539 -14.06 -24.05 19.69
N PRO A 540 -15.07 -23.23 19.33
CA PRO A 540 -15.77 -23.34 18.05
C PRO A 540 -14.82 -23.21 16.84
N ARG A 541 -13.81 -22.34 16.90
CA ARG A 541 -12.85 -22.16 15.79
C ARG A 541 -11.98 -23.41 15.60
N ALA A 542 -11.46 -23.97 16.68
CA ALA A 542 -10.74 -25.24 16.64
C ALA A 542 -11.59 -26.39 16.06
N LYS A 543 -12.88 -26.46 16.44
CA LYS A 543 -13.83 -27.42 15.85
C LYS A 543 -14.07 -27.17 14.36
N ALA A 544 -14.14 -25.93 13.93
CA ALA A 544 -14.28 -25.58 12.52
C ALA A 544 -13.05 -26.04 11.69
N PHE A 545 -11.83 -25.81 12.18
CA PHE A 545 -10.62 -26.34 11.53
C PHE A 545 -10.56 -27.88 11.55
N TYR A 546 -11.06 -28.53 12.60
CA TYR A 546 -11.17 -29.98 12.65
C TYR A 546 -12.14 -30.54 11.60
N ILE A 547 -13.28 -29.88 11.37
CA ILE A 547 -14.20 -30.25 10.29
C ILE A 547 -13.51 -30.10 8.93
N LYS A 548 -12.82 -28.97 8.69
CA LYS A 548 -12.05 -28.72 7.46
C LYS A 548 -11.00 -29.82 7.24
N SER A 549 -10.31 -30.25 8.29
CA SER A 549 -9.26 -31.27 8.19
C SER A 549 -9.81 -32.66 7.86
N LEU A 550 -10.91 -33.07 8.52
CA LEU A 550 -11.60 -34.33 8.22
C LEU A 550 -12.15 -34.37 6.79
N ALA A 551 -12.73 -33.26 6.32
CA ALA A 551 -13.27 -33.12 4.98
C ALA A 551 -12.21 -33.35 3.90
N LEU A 552 -10.97 -32.88 4.10
CA LEU A 552 -9.87 -33.12 3.16
C LEU A 552 -9.56 -34.62 3.02
N HIS A 553 -9.52 -35.36 4.13
CA HIS A 553 -9.31 -36.80 4.10
C HIS A 553 -10.49 -37.55 3.45
N LEU A 554 -11.72 -37.18 3.81
CA LEU A 554 -12.93 -37.78 3.23
C LEU A 554 -13.03 -37.58 1.72
N LYS A 555 -12.57 -36.42 1.21
CA LYS A 555 -12.52 -36.14 -0.23
C LYS A 555 -11.60 -37.10 -0.99
N GLN A 556 -10.54 -37.59 -0.36
CA GLN A 556 -9.62 -38.54 -0.98
C GLN A 556 -10.09 -39.98 -0.85
N HIS A 557 -10.51 -40.33 0.36
CA HIS A 557 -10.87 -41.69 0.73
C HIS A 557 -12.06 -41.64 1.68
N PRO A 558 -13.24 -42.13 1.24
CA PRO A 558 -14.38 -42.31 2.13
C PRO A 558 -13.98 -43.16 3.34
N ASN A 559 -14.20 -42.64 4.55
CA ASN A 559 -13.87 -43.33 5.79
C ASN A 559 -15.03 -43.12 6.80
N PRO A 560 -15.79 -44.18 7.16
CA PRO A 560 -16.92 -44.06 8.07
C PRO A 560 -16.59 -43.47 9.43
N ASN A 561 -15.39 -43.75 9.96
CA ASN A 561 -14.94 -43.22 11.25
C ASN A 561 -14.70 -41.70 11.17
N TYR A 562 -14.10 -41.22 10.07
CA TYR A 562 -13.91 -39.78 9.87
C TYR A 562 -15.24 -39.07 9.61
N LEU A 563 -16.16 -39.70 8.89
CA LEU A 563 -17.50 -39.16 8.67
C LEU A 563 -18.26 -39.02 10.00
N LYS A 564 -18.20 -40.03 10.88
CA LYS A 564 -18.78 -39.97 12.21
C LYS A 564 -18.20 -38.82 13.04
N LYS A 565 -16.87 -38.65 13.03
CA LYS A 565 -16.19 -37.54 13.74
C LYS A 565 -16.59 -36.18 13.17
N LEU A 566 -16.72 -36.07 11.85
CA LEU A 566 -17.17 -34.84 11.17
C LEU A 566 -18.61 -34.49 11.59
N ILE A 567 -19.51 -35.47 11.62
CA ILE A 567 -20.88 -35.30 12.09
C ILE A 567 -20.91 -34.82 13.55
N CYS A 568 -20.13 -35.44 14.44
CA CYS A 568 -20.04 -35.01 15.84
C CYS A 568 -19.57 -33.56 15.98
N ALA A 569 -18.56 -33.15 15.20
CA ALA A 569 -18.05 -31.78 15.22
C ALA A 569 -19.05 -30.76 14.62
N CYS A 570 -19.75 -31.10 13.55
CA CYS A 570 -20.82 -30.25 12.99
C CYS A 570 -21.96 -30.08 14.00
N ASN A 571 -22.39 -31.17 14.65
CA ASN A 571 -23.40 -31.13 15.70
C ASN A 571 -22.98 -30.29 16.91
N PHE A 572 -21.68 -30.21 17.22
CA PHE A 572 -21.18 -29.28 18.22
C PHE A 572 -21.48 -27.82 17.82
N LEU A 573 -21.12 -27.41 16.60
CA LEU A 573 -21.39 -26.03 16.13
C LEU A 573 -22.89 -25.73 16.05
N VAL A 574 -23.71 -26.68 15.58
CA VAL A 574 -25.18 -26.51 15.56
C VAL A 574 -25.74 -26.34 16.98
N ARG A 575 -25.21 -27.05 17.98
CA ARG A 575 -25.61 -26.87 19.38
C ARG A 575 -25.26 -25.48 19.91
N GLU A 576 -24.06 -24.98 19.62
CA GLU A 576 -23.67 -23.61 20.02
C GLU A 576 -24.58 -22.56 19.36
N TYR A 577 -24.89 -22.71 18.06
CA TYR A 577 -25.89 -21.86 17.39
C TYR A 577 -27.27 -21.94 18.03
N LYS A 578 -27.78 -23.14 18.37
CA LYS A 578 -29.09 -23.28 19.04
C LYS A 578 -29.11 -22.68 20.45
N LYS A 579 -27.98 -22.74 21.15
CA LYS A 579 -27.82 -22.21 22.51
C LYS A 579 -27.76 -20.69 22.54
N HIS A 580 -27.12 -20.07 21.54
CA HIS A 580 -26.84 -18.64 21.53
C HIS A 580 -27.69 -17.84 20.53
N GLY A 581 -28.29 -18.51 19.55
CA GLY A 581 -29.09 -17.92 18.48
C GLY A 581 -30.42 -17.34 18.98
N LEU A 582 -30.68 -16.10 18.60
CA LEU A 582 -31.94 -15.36 18.82
C LEU A 582 -32.37 -14.69 17.51
N PRO A 583 -33.65 -14.28 17.33
CA PRO A 583 -34.11 -13.63 16.11
C PRO A 583 -33.21 -12.49 15.61
N GLU A 584 -32.72 -11.64 16.52
CA GLU A 584 -31.82 -10.52 16.28
C GLU A 584 -30.32 -10.88 16.33
N TRP A 585 -29.98 -12.12 16.70
CA TRP A 585 -28.61 -12.59 16.88
C TRP A 585 -28.44 -14.02 16.35
N GLN A 586 -28.31 -14.15 15.04
CA GLN A 586 -28.19 -15.45 14.36
C GLN A 586 -26.72 -15.93 14.35
N TRP A 587 -26.13 -16.16 15.52
CA TRP A 587 -24.72 -16.49 15.67
C TRP A 587 -24.43 -17.61 16.69
N PHE A 588 -23.24 -18.22 16.58
CA PHE A 588 -22.79 -19.35 17.41
C PHE A 588 -22.47 -18.97 18.86
N GLU A 589 -22.16 -17.71 19.12
CA GLU A 589 -21.65 -17.20 20.39
C GLU A 589 -22.32 -15.87 20.72
N PRO A 590 -22.30 -15.38 21.98
CA PRO A 590 -22.83 -14.05 22.32
C PRO A 590 -21.94 -12.89 21.83
N ILE A 591 -20.92 -13.17 21.03
CA ILE A 591 -19.93 -12.21 20.53
C ILE A 591 -19.40 -12.66 19.16
N LEU A 592 -19.10 -11.69 18.31
CA LEU A 592 -18.32 -11.84 17.09
C LEU A 592 -16.88 -11.36 17.37
N THR A 593 -15.91 -12.23 17.12
CA THR A 593 -14.49 -11.98 17.40
C THR A 593 -13.66 -12.04 16.13
N TYR A 594 -12.73 -12.98 16.01
CA TYR A 594 -11.83 -13.22 14.88
C TYR A 594 -12.17 -14.54 14.18
N SER A 595 -11.71 -14.69 12.94
CA SER A 595 -11.91 -15.87 12.09
C SER A 595 -13.37 -16.31 11.99
N ASN A 596 -14.31 -15.36 12.18
CA ASN A 596 -15.72 -15.66 12.39
C ASN A 596 -16.31 -16.51 11.26
N ALA A 597 -15.97 -16.17 10.01
CA ALA A 597 -16.51 -16.82 8.82
C ALA A 597 -16.15 -18.33 8.74
N THR A 598 -15.08 -18.75 9.40
CA THR A 598 -14.64 -20.16 9.45
C THR A 598 -15.71 -21.07 10.08
N LEU A 599 -16.51 -20.56 11.03
CA LEU A 599 -17.57 -21.34 11.68
C LEU A 599 -18.70 -21.70 10.69
N SER A 600 -19.15 -20.70 9.93
CA SER A 600 -20.16 -20.90 8.88
C SER A 600 -19.63 -21.78 7.75
N GLU A 601 -18.38 -21.54 7.33
CA GLU A 601 -17.69 -22.35 6.32
C GLU A 601 -17.67 -23.84 6.70
N ALA A 602 -17.33 -24.16 7.95
CA ALA A 602 -17.24 -25.53 8.41
C ALA A 602 -18.58 -26.28 8.32
N LEU A 603 -19.71 -25.64 8.60
CA LEU A 603 -21.02 -26.26 8.42
C LEU A 603 -21.40 -26.44 6.95
N LEU A 604 -21.04 -25.50 6.07
CA LEU A 604 -21.24 -25.65 4.62
C LEU A 604 -20.41 -26.81 4.07
N ILE A 605 -19.17 -26.98 4.53
CA ILE A 605 -18.33 -28.16 4.26
C ILE A 605 -19.00 -29.42 4.81
N GLY A 606 -19.50 -29.38 6.04
CA GLY A 606 -20.20 -30.50 6.66
C GLY A 606 -21.40 -30.97 5.84
N TYR A 607 -22.20 -30.03 5.32
CA TYR A 607 -23.30 -30.33 4.40
C TYR A 607 -22.83 -31.03 3.13
N ALA A 608 -21.73 -30.57 2.51
CA ALA A 608 -21.21 -31.15 1.28
C ALA A 608 -20.86 -32.66 1.38
N PHE A 609 -20.56 -33.16 2.59
CA PHE A 609 -20.24 -34.58 2.82
C PHE A 609 -21.39 -35.40 3.43
N THR A 610 -22.38 -34.75 4.03
CA THR A 610 -23.45 -35.44 4.80
C THR A 610 -24.83 -35.28 4.18
N ALA A 611 -25.01 -34.30 3.28
CA ALA A 611 -26.30 -33.85 2.79
C ALA A 611 -27.31 -33.48 3.89
N ASN A 612 -26.84 -33.20 5.13
CA ASN A 612 -27.73 -32.85 6.24
C ASN A 612 -28.26 -31.41 6.06
N PRO A 613 -29.58 -31.22 5.84
CA PRO A 613 -30.16 -29.90 5.55
C PRO A 613 -30.00 -28.90 6.70
N GLU A 614 -29.87 -29.37 7.95
CA GLU A 614 -29.65 -28.49 9.09
C GLU A 614 -28.30 -27.78 9.01
N TYR A 615 -27.25 -28.47 8.54
CA TYR A 615 -25.92 -27.86 8.39
C TYR A 615 -25.92 -26.77 7.31
N LEU A 616 -26.61 -27.00 6.19
CA LEU A 616 -26.79 -26.00 5.15
C LEU A 616 -27.56 -24.79 5.67
N MET A 617 -28.68 -25.02 6.36
CA MET A 617 -29.52 -23.96 6.90
C MET A 617 -28.74 -23.10 7.89
N VAL A 618 -28.09 -23.69 8.90
CA VAL A 618 -27.35 -22.95 9.91
C VAL A 618 -26.15 -22.24 9.28
N GLY A 619 -25.34 -22.94 8.47
CA GLY A 619 -24.17 -22.36 7.82
C GLY A 619 -24.51 -21.16 6.92
N LYS A 620 -25.62 -21.21 6.19
CA LYS A 620 -26.11 -20.06 5.41
C LYS A 620 -26.60 -18.93 6.30
N LYS A 621 -27.48 -19.22 7.28
CA LYS A 621 -28.03 -18.18 8.18
C LYS A 621 -26.93 -17.42 8.92
N THR A 622 -25.93 -18.11 9.43
CA THR A 622 -24.82 -17.48 10.16
C THR A 622 -23.89 -16.73 9.21
N LEU A 623 -23.63 -17.23 8.00
CA LEU A 623 -22.86 -16.49 7.00
C LEU A 623 -23.59 -15.22 6.54
N ASP A 624 -24.88 -15.31 6.25
CA ASP A 624 -25.70 -14.17 5.84
C ASP A 624 -25.81 -13.12 6.97
N PHE A 625 -25.90 -13.56 8.23
CA PHE A 625 -25.81 -12.70 9.41
C PHE A 625 -24.45 -11.98 9.50
N LEU A 626 -23.34 -12.68 9.27
CA LEU A 626 -22.02 -12.05 9.24
C LEU A 626 -21.91 -11.04 8.08
N ILE A 627 -22.41 -11.39 6.90
CA ILE A 627 -22.44 -10.52 5.71
C ILE A 627 -23.23 -9.24 6.00
N SER A 628 -24.41 -9.34 6.62
CA SER A 628 -25.24 -8.16 6.93
C SER A 628 -24.56 -7.18 7.89
N HIS A 629 -23.59 -7.66 8.67
CA HIS A 629 -22.81 -6.83 9.58
C HIS A 629 -21.46 -6.41 9.01
N THR A 630 -20.93 -7.05 7.97
CA THR A 630 -19.57 -6.78 7.48
C THR A 630 -19.54 -6.17 6.09
N PHE A 631 -20.66 -6.10 5.39
CA PHE A 631 -20.76 -5.41 4.10
C PHE A 631 -21.72 -4.22 4.20
N GLU A 632 -21.18 -3.01 4.07
CA GLU A 632 -21.92 -1.74 4.13
C GLU A 632 -21.57 -0.88 2.93
N ASN A 633 -22.55 -0.20 2.32
CA ASN A 633 -22.31 0.75 1.22
C ASN A 633 -21.41 0.19 0.10
N ASN A 634 -21.58 -1.11 -0.21
CA ASN A 634 -20.77 -1.84 -1.19
C ASN A 634 -19.26 -1.86 -0.85
N MET A 635 -18.91 -1.94 0.44
CA MET A 635 -17.56 -2.10 0.96
C MET A 635 -17.55 -3.18 2.05
N TYR A 636 -16.48 -3.98 2.10
CA TYR A 636 -16.26 -4.94 3.17
C TYR A 636 -15.52 -4.27 4.34
N ILE A 637 -16.08 -4.39 5.54
CA ILE A 637 -15.58 -3.81 6.79
C ILE A 637 -15.67 -4.92 7.85
N PRO A 638 -14.57 -5.64 8.14
CA PRO A 638 -14.58 -6.73 9.12
C PRO A 638 -14.93 -6.23 10.53
N ILE A 639 -15.16 -7.16 11.45
CA ILE A 639 -15.35 -6.85 12.87
C ILE A 639 -14.02 -6.29 13.42
N GLY A 640 -14.06 -5.11 14.01
CA GLY A 640 -12.88 -4.47 14.58
C GLY A 640 -12.44 -5.11 15.90
N GLN A 641 -11.14 -5.33 16.05
CA GLN A 641 -10.57 -6.00 17.22
C GLN A 641 -10.37 -5.08 18.43
N GLU A 642 -10.52 -3.76 18.26
CA GLU A 642 -10.44 -2.76 19.34
C GLU A 642 -11.44 -3.04 20.49
N GLY A 643 -12.58 -3.67 20.18
CA GLY A 643 -13.62 -3.99 21.17
C GLY A 643 -14.53 -5.15 20.84
N TRP A 644 -14.33 -5.82 19.69
CA TRP A 644 -15.18 -6.89 19.16
C TRP A 644 -16.65 -6.47 19.00
N PHE A 645 -17.55 -7.40 18.68
CA PHE A 645 -18.97 -7.10 18.59
C PHE A 645 -19.81 -8.04 19.46
N LYS A 646 -20.22 -7.55 20.63
CA LYS A 646 -21.05 -8.28 21.59
C LYS A 646 -22.53 -8.14 21.27
N ARG A 647 -23.31 -9.19 21.54
CA ARG A 647 -24.77 -9.18 21.40
C ARG A 647 -25.39 -8.04 22.21
N GLY A 648 -26.26 -7.25 21.56
CA GLY A 648 -26.89 -6.06 22.14
C GLY A 648 -25.95 -4.85 22.31
N GLY A 649 -24.68 -4.98 21.93
CA GLY A 649 -23.70 -3.90 21.97
C GLY A 649 -23.53 -3.20 20.61
N HIS A 650 -22.49 -2.39 20.51
CA HIS A 650 -22.10 -1.73 19.26
C HIS A 650 -20.96 -2.50 18.58
N ARG A 651 -21.01 -2.57 17.26
CA ARG A 651 -19.92 -3.13 16.47
C ARG A 651 -18.79 -2.12 16.35
N HIS A 652 -17.59 -2.54 16.71
CA HIS A 652 -16.36 -1.81 16.42
C HIS A 652 -15.95 -2.00 14.95
N LYS A 653 -15.50 -0.92 14.30
CA LYS A 653 -15.12 -0.91 12.87
C LYS A 653 -13.62 -0.73 12.64
N PHE A 654 -12.83 -0.53 13.68
CA PHE A 654 -11.39 -0.24 13.59
C PHE A 654 -10.57 -1.32 14.27
N ASP A 655 -9.27 -1.31 13.99
CA ASP A 655 -8.38 -2.45 14.22
C ASP A 655 -8.86 -3.65 13.41
N GLN A 656 -9.08 -3.41 12.11
CA GLN A 656 -9.47 -4.43 11.14
C GLN A 656 -8.26 -5.28 10.79
N GLN A 657 -8.34 -6.60 10.97
CA GLN A 657 -7.22 -7.51 10.73
C GLN A 657 -7.40 -8.31 9.44
N SER A 658 -6.27 -8.64 8.81
CA SER A 658 -6.20 -9.38 7.56
C SER A 658 -6.77 -10.80 7.65
N GLU A 659 -6.67 -11.46 8.81
CA GLU A 659 -7.24 -12.78 9.07
C GLU A 659 -8.76 -12.85 8.87
N ASP A 660 -9.51 -11.84 9.33
CA ASP A 660 -10.97 -11.82 9.15
C ASP A 660 -11.34 -11.65 7.68
N THR A 661 -10.58 -10.83 6.95
CA THR A 661 -10.71 -10.71 5.49
C THR A 661 -10.42 -12.05 4.81
N GLY A 662 -9.32 -12.72 5.17
CA GLY A 662 -8.94 -14.00 4.58
C GLY A 662 -9.95 -15.12 4.85
N SER A 663 -10.39 -15.28 6.09
CA SER A 663 -11.41 -16.29 6.45
C SER A 663 -12.75 -16.03 5.78
N THR A 664 -13.16 -14.77 5.62
CA THR A 664 -14.38 -14.40 4.89
C THR A 664 -14.29 -14.76 3.42
N ILE A 665 -13.15 -14.52 2.77
CA ILE A 665 -12.91 -14.91 1.37
C ILE A 665 -12.98 -16.43 1.20
N GLU A 666 -12.37 -17.22 2.10
CA GLU A 666 -12.48 -18.70 2.07
C GLU A 666 -13.94 -19.15 2.22
N ALA A 667 -14.66 -18.60 3.21
CA ALA A 667 -16.05 -18.95 3.47
C ALA A 667 -16.99 -18.62 2.31
N LEU A 668 -16.83 -17.44 1.68
CA LEU A 668 -17.61 -17.03 0.51
C LEU A 668 -17.31 -17.92 -0.71
N ASN A 669 -16.06 -18.35 -0.89
CA ASN A 669 -15.72 -19.31 -1.95
C ASN A 669 -16.42 -20.65 -1.72
N THR A 670 -16.35 -21.18 -0.49
CA THR A 670 -17.02 -22.42 -0.09
C THR A 670 -18.54 -22.31 -0.26
N ALA A 671 -19.15 -21.19 0.14
CA ALA A 671 -20.57 -20.93 -0.03
C ALA A 671 -20.98 -20.94 -1.51
N TYR A 672 -20.20 -20.31 -2.39
CA TYR A 672 -20.41 -20.39 -3.84
C TYR A 672 -20.26 -21.82 -4.36
N GLU A 673 -19.24 -22.56 -3.93
CA GLU A 673 -19.02 -23.94 -4.37
C GLU A 673 -20.19 -24.87 -3.99
N VAL A 674 -20.76 -24.69 -2.79
CA VAL A 674 -21.86 -25.50 -2.26
C VAL A 674 -23.22 -25.09 -2.85
N THR A 675 -23.50 -23.80 -2.93
CA THR A 675 -24.85 -23.28 -3.28
C THR A 675 -25.00 -22.89 -4.76
N LYS A 676 -23.89 -22.63 -5.46
CA LYS A 676 -23.83 -22.02 -6.80
C LYS A 676 -24.43 -20.62 -6.90
N ASP A 677 -24.66 -19.94 -5.77
CA ASP A 677 -25.15 -18.56 -5.77
C ASP A 677 -24.03 -17.56 -6.10
N SER A 678 -24.14 -16.95 -7.29
CA SER A 678 -23.18 -15.96 -7.79
C SER A 678 -23.01 -14.72 -6.90
N GLN A 679 -23.94 -14.43 -5.98
CA GLN A 679 -23.81 -13.34 -5.04
C GLN A 679 -22.59 -13.52 -4.12
N TYR A 680 -22.32 -14.74 -3.64
CA TYR A 680 -21.15 -15.01 -2.81
C TYR A 680 -19.84 -14.75 -3.56
N GLN A 681 -19.79 -15.02 -4.87
CA GLN A 681 -18.62 -14.71 -5.69
C GLN A 681 -18.40 -13.19 -5.81
N LYS A 682 -19.46 -12.39 -5.96
CA LYS A 682 -19.35 -10.92 -5.98
C LYS A 682 -18.85 -10.38 -4.64
N LEU A 683 -19.39 -10.89 -3.53
CA LEU A 683 -18.96 -10.52 -2.18
C LEU A 683 -17.50 -10.92 -1.92
N LEU A 684 -17.05 -12.06 -2.45
CA LEU A 684 -15.66 -12.51 -2.35
C LEU A 684 -14.71 -11.49 -2.99
N HIS A 685 -15.01 -11.05 -4.22
CA HIS A 685 -14.22 -10.02 -4.89
C HIS A 685 -14.22 -8.71 -4.10
N ARG A 686 -15.38 -8.32 -3.54
CA ARG A 686 -15.50 -7.13 -2.70
C ARG A 686 -14.68 -7.24 -1.41
N ALA A 687 -14.67 -8.39 -0.75
CA ALA A 687 -13.83 -8.63 0.41
C ALA A 687 -12.35 -8.58 0.05
N PHE A 688 -11.96 -9.11 -1.11
CA PHE A 688 -10.57 -9.03 -1.56
C PHE A 688 -10.11 -7.59 -1.86
N ASP A 689 -11.00 -6.74 -2.37
CA ASP A 689 -10.69 -5.33 -2.64
C ASP A 689 -10.30 -4.54 -1.38
N TRP A 690 -10.59 -5.05 -0.18
CA TRP A 690 -10.09 -4.53 1.11
C TRP A 690 -8.57 -4.44 1.14
N PHE A 691 -7.87 -5.48 0.67
CA PHE A 691 -6.40 -5.50 0.55
C PHE A 691 -5.88 -4.45 -0.44
N LEU A 692 -6.72 -4.08 -1.41
CA LEU A 692 -6.41 -3.14 -2.50
C LEU A 692 -6.94 -1.73 -2.21
N GLY A 693 -7.23 -1.41 -0.96
CA GLY A 693 -7.64 -0.08 -0.50
C GLY A 693 -9.12 0.22 -0.58
N ASP A 694 -10.00 -0.77 -0.78
CA ASP A 694 -11.44 -0.62 -0.53
C ASP A 694 -11.77 -0.87 0.95
N ASN A 695 -11.20 0.00 1.80
CA ASN A 695 -11.38 -0.02 3.26
C ASN A 695 -11.63 1.40 3.79
N LEU A 696 -11.88 1.53 5.10
CA LEU A 696 -12.28 2.80 5.72
C LEU A 696 -11.26 3.93 5.53
N LEU A 697 -9.96 3.61 5.45
CA LEU A 697 -8.91 4.61 5.22
C LEU A 697 -8.62 4.86 3.74
N GLY A 698 -9.06 3.97 2.84
CA GLY A 698 -8.77 4.08 1.42
C GLY A 698 -7.33 3.81 1.04
N GLN A 699 -6.65 2.99 1.85
CA GLN A 699 -5.23 2.72 1.71
C GLN A 699 -4.99 1.24 1.44
N ILE A 700 -4.09 0.96 0.51
CA ILE A 700 -3.65 -0.40 0.20
C ILE A 700 -3.04 -1.05 1.43
N ILE A 701 -3.38 -2.32 1.64
CA ILE A 701 -2.86 -3.16 2.73
C ILE A 701 -1.82 -4.14 2.20
N TYR A 702 -1.97 -4.64 0.97
CA TYR A 702 -0.94 -5.48 0.34
C TYR A 702 0.17 -4.64 -0.29
N ASP A 703 1.40 -4.74 0.23
CA ASP A 703 2.56 -4.06 -0.34
C ASP A 703 3.15 -4.89 -1.49
N GLU A 704 2.86 -4.47 -2.73
CA GLU A 704 3.43 -5.09 -3.93
C GLU A 704 4.95 -4.99 -3.98
N THR A 705 5.57 -4.01 -3.31
CA THR A 705 7.02 -3.77 -3.39
C THR A 705 7.78 -4.82 -2.59
N THR A 706 7.34 -5.13 -1.37
CA THR A 706 7.95 -6.15 -0.50
C THR A 706 7.39 -7.55 -0.78
N GLY A 707 6.12 -7.63 -1.19
CA GLY A 707 5.35 -8.86 -1.24
C GLY A 707 4.70 -9.25 0.10
N GLY A 708 4.79 -8.38 1.12
CA GLY A 708 4.12 -8.52 2.41
C GLY A 708 2.74 -7.87 2.44
N CYS A 709 2.07 -7.96 3.59
CA CYS A 709 0.78 -7.33 3.82
C CYS A 709 0.82 -6.62 5.17
N TYR A 710 0.33 -5.39 5.22
CA TYR A 710 0.21 -4.62 6.45
C TYR A 710 -0.79 -5.30 7.41
N ASP A 711 -0.52 -5.22 8.70
CA ASP A 711 -1.23 -5.99 9.73
C ASP A 711 -2.73 -5.64 9.77
N GLY A 712 -3.06 -4.34 9.69
CA GLY A 712 -4.47 -3.95 9.76
C GLY A 712 -4.77 -2.48 9.53
N VAL A 713 -6.06 -2.16 9.60
CA VAL A 713 -6.60 -0.80 9.42
C VAL A 713 -7.09 -0.26 10.76
N GLY A 714 -6.35 0.71 11.29
CA GLY A 714 -6.72 1.47 12.49
C GLY A 714 -7.69 2.61 12.20
N LYS A 715 -7.96 3.43 13.22
CA LYS A 715 -8.90 4.56 13.13
C LYS A 715 -8.39 5.71 12.27
N HIS A 716 -7.09 5.98 12.35
CA HIS A 716 -6.46 7.13 11.70
C HIS A 716 -5.38 6.72 10.70
N GLU A 717 -4.84 5.51 10.86
CA GLU A 717 -3.70 5.01 10.08
C GLU A 717 -3.75 3.49 9.91
N VAL A 718 -3.00 3.02 8.91
CA VAL A 718 -2.75 1.60 8.70
C VAL A 718 -1.57 1.18 9.59
N ASN A 719 -1.65 -0.01 10.17
CA ASN A 719 -0.49 -0.60 10.85
C ASN A 719 0.47 -1.16 9.79
N PHE A 720 1.53 -0.41 9.46
CA PHE A 720 2.46 -0.74 8.39
C PHE A 720 3.47 -1.87 8.71
N ASN A 721 3.33 -2.56 9.85
CA ASN A 721 4.06 -3.80 10.08
C ASN A 721 3.57 -4.89 9.13
N GLU A 722 4.48 -5.69 8.59
CA GLU A 722 4.17 -6.80 7.69
C GLU A 722 4.38 -8.15 8.38
N GLY A 723 3.51 -8.50 9.34
CA GLY A 723 3.59 -9.75 10.10
C GLY A 723 3.29 -11.01 9.28
N ALA A 724 3.47 -12.18 9.91
CA ALA A 724 3.20 -13.48 9.31
C ALA A 724 1.71 -13.68 9.00
N GLU A 725 0.82 -13.40 9.97
CA GLU A 725 -0.62 -13.59 9.86
C GLU A 725 -1.21 -12.80 8.68
N SER A 726 -0.89 -11.51 8.61
CA SER A 726 -1.37 -10.61 7.57
C SER A 726 -0.85 -10.99 6.19
N THR A 727 0.45 -11.25 6.08
CA THR A 727 1.09 -11.70 4.83
C THR A 727 0.45 -12.99 4.32
N LEU A 728 0.27 -13.99 5.20
CA LEU A 728 -0.33 -15.28 4.82
C LEU A 728 -1.82 -15.17 4.49
N SER A 729 -2.56 -14.31 5.19
CA SER A 729 -3.98 -14.06 4.93
C SER A 729 -4.20 -13.50 3.53
N TYR A 730 -3.39 -12.53 3.10
CA TYR A 730 -3.43 -12.05 1.71
C TYR A 730 -3.05 -13.16 0.73
N LEU A 731 -1.94 -13.86 0.97
CA LEU A 731 -1.41 -14.87 0.06
C LEU A 731 -2.38 -16.05 -0.16
N LEU A 732 -3.04 -16.53 0.90
CA LEU A 732 -4.08 -17.55 0.82
C LEU A 732 -5.31 -17.04 0.06
N SER A 733 -5.77 -15.82 0.37
CA SER A 733 -6.89 -15.18 -0.34
C SER A 733 -6.60 -15.05 -1.84
N ARG A 734 -5.37 -14.67 -2.18
CA ARG A 734 -4.94 -14.48 -3.56
C ARG A 734 -4.91 -15.78 -4.36
N LEU A 735 -4.66 -16.93 -3.73
CA LEU A 735 -4.69 -18.24 -4.38
C LEU A 735 -6.10 -18.68 -4.80
N LEU A 736 -7.15 -18.14 -4.17
CA LEU A 736 -8.55 -18.43 -4.50
C LEU A 736 -9.05 -17.61 -5.70
N LEU A 737 -8.44 -16.45 -5.95
CA LEU A 737 -8.78 -15.64 -7.12
C LEU A 737 -8.17 -16.19 -8.40
N LYS A 738 -9.03 -16.48 -9.38
CA LYS A 738 -8.61 -16.78 -10.76
C LYS A 738 -7.85 -15.58 -11.32
N THR A 739 -6.63 -15.80 -11.83
CA THR A 739 -5.95 -14.79 -12.65
C THR A 739 -6.78 -14.54 -13.90
N LYS A 740 -7.31 -13.33 -14.05
CA LYS A 740 -7.82 -12.83 -15.33
C LYS A 740 -6.66 -12.57 -16.28
#